data_AF-A0A6P5WH36-F1
#
_entry.id   AF-A0A6P5WH36-F1
#
_cell.length_a   1.000
_cell.length_b   1.000
_cell.length_c   1.000
_cell.angle_alpha   90.00
_cell.angle_beta   90.00
_cell.angle_gamma   90.00
#
_symmetry.space_group_name_H-M   'P 1'
#
loop_
_entity.id
_entity.type
_entity.pdbx_description
1 polymer ?
#
loop_
_entity_poly.entity_id
_entity_poly.type
_entity_poly.pdbx_seq_one_letter_code
_entity_poly.pdbx_strand_id
1 'polypeptide(L)'
;MAEIDHCCSTQLIDGDGGFNVAGLDNFMRTTKLSNCGLSYAVVAIMGPQSSGKSTLLNHLFHTNFREMDAYRGRSQTTKGIWIAHCVGIEPFTVAMDLEGTDGRERGEDDTTFEKQSALFALAIADIVLINMWCHDIGREHAANKPLLKTVFQVMTRLFSPRKTTLLFVIRDKTKTPLEYLEPILREDIQKIWNAVSKPESHKDTPLSEFFNVEVTALSSFEEKEEQFKEQVAQLRLCFFNSISPGGLAGDRRGVVPASGFSFSAQEIWKVIKENKDLDLPAHKVMVATVRCEEIANEKLLHLSSDEDWLALEEAVQCGPVSGFGRKLSSILETYFSEYDVEAFYFDEGVRNAKRKQLESKALDFVHPAYLNLLGHLRFKALEDFKSKLEQMLNKGEGLAASARTCTKSCMLEFDQGCADATIRQANWDASKVKEKLRRDIDAHTSSVRNAKLSELMVTYEKQLIRSLSEPVESLFDAAGRDTWASIRKLLTLETAIAASEFSTAISSFELDRSTVEKMLQDLRDYARNVLEKKAREEAGKVLIRMKDRFSAVFSHDNDSMPRVWTGKEDIKTITKDACTASLRLLSVMVAIRLDEKPDKIENILFSSLMEGSVAVASSQDRSITTSDPLSSSTWKEVSPKNTLITPVQCKSLWRRFKAETEYTVTQAISAQAYKRSNNWLPPPWAIVAMVVLGFNEFMLLLRNPLYLLLLFIAYLLSKAMWVQMDVPGQFQHGTLAGLISISSRFLPTVMNLLRRLSEEAQGNQTPEAPRQQSSLAFESFWNQNQLNPTSSIPESSVSSNISASDGGIEYSSPNLTRRRNTKIQEAELS
;
A
#
# COMPACT_ATOMS: atom_id res chain seq x y z
N MET A 1 14.51 59.54 24.98
CA MET A 1 13.86 60.82 24.57
C MET A 1 12.38 60.54 24.50
N ALA A 2 11.52 61.49 24.89
CA ALA A 2 10.08 61.33 24.65
C ALA A 2 9.83 61.44 23.13
N GLU A 3 9.03 60.54 22.57
CA GLU A 3 8.50 60.74 21.22
C GLU A 3 7.54 61.92 21.26
N ILE A 4 7.75 62.91 20.39
CA ILE A 4 6.80 64.01 20.23
C ILE A 4 5.62 63.44 19.46
N ASP A 5 4.49 63.25 20.15
CA ASP A 5 3.28 62.61 19.63
C ASP A 5 2.70 63.47 18.49
N HIS A 6 3.13 63.16 17.27
CA HIS A 6 2.82 63.96 16.09
C HIS A 6 1.32 63.86 15.76
N CYS A 7 0.63 65.00 15.79
CA CYS A 7 -0.76 65.13 15.33
C CYS A 7 -0.91 64.56 13.91
N CYS A 8 -1.37 63.32 13.81
CA CYS A 8 -1.72 62.68 12.55
C CYS A 8 -3.11 63.19 12.14
N SER A 9 -3.17 63.96 11.05
CA SER A 9 -4.41 64.43 10.42
C SER A 9 -4.52 63.87 9.00
N THR A 10 -5.72 63.50 8.56
CA THR A 10 -5.94 62.90 7.24
C THR A 10 -7.32 63.28 6.70
N GLN A 11 -7.40 63.58 5.40
CA GLN A 11 -8.68 63.74 4.71
C GLN A 11 -9.34 62.37 4.58
N LEU A 12 -10.48 62.18 5.22
CA LEU A 12 -11.27 60.95 5.19
C LEU A 12 -12.17 60.91 3.94
N ILE A 13 -12.77 62.06 3.61
CA ILE A 13 -13.63 62.25 2.45
C ILE A 13 -13.21 63.53 1.74
N ASP A 14 -13.10 63.50 0.40
CA ASP A 14 -12.80 64.68 -0.41
C ASP A 14 -14.04 65.57 -0.66
N GLY A 15 -13.87 66.65 -1.43
CA GLY A 15 -14.96 67.60 -1.73
C GLY A 15 -16.04 67.04 -2.67
N ASP A 16 -15.70 66.01 -3.46
CA ASP A 16 -16.57 65.33 -4.44
C ASP A 16 -17.20 64.06 -3.82
N GLY A 17 -16.98 63.84 -2.52
CA GLY A 17 -17.49 62.71 -1.76
C GLY A 17 -16.78 61.38 -2.06
N GLY A 18 -15.56 61.39 -2.59
CA GLY A 18 -14.69 60.22 -2.65
C GLY A 18 -14.13 59.88 -1.26
N PHE A 19 -14.00 58.59 -0.95
CA PHE A 19 -13.58 58.10 0.36
C PHE A 19 -12.12 57.61 0.32
N ASN A 20 -11.28 58.15 1.21
CA ASN A 20 -9.83 57.93 1.18
C ASN A 20 -9.40 56.72 2.01
N VAL A 21 -9.66 55.51 1.50
CA VAL A 21 -9.32 54.24 2.16
C VAL A 21 -7.82 54.17 2.51
N ALA A 22 -6.95 54.47 1.55
CA ALA A 22 -5.49 54.39 1.74
C ALA A 22 -4.97 55.38 2.80
N GLY A 23 -5.56 56.58 2.88
CA GLY A 23 -5.28 57.54 3.94
C GLY A 23 -5.75 57.05 5.31
N LEU A 24 -6.99 56.53 5.38
CA LEU A 24 -7.57 56.01 6.61
C LEU A 24 -6.76 54.83 7.17
N ASP A 25 -6.40 53.85 6.34
CA ASP A 25 -5.60 52.70 6.77
C ASP A 25 -4.18 53.11 7.23
N ASN A 26 -3.62 54.16 6.62
CA ASN A 26 -2.37 54.74 7.10
C ASN A 26 -2.55 55.44 8.46
N PHE A 27 -3.62 56.23 8.65
CA PHE A 27 -3.97 56.84 9.94
C PHE A 27 -4.17 55.77 11.03
N MET A 28 -4.91 54.70 10.74
CA MET A 28 -5.12 53.56 11.64
C MET A 28 -3.78 52.92 12.08
N ARG A 29 -2.86 52.72 11.13
CA ARG A 29 -1.54 52.12 11.37
C ARG A 29 -0.63 53.05 12.18
N THR A 30 -0.54 54.33 11.81
CA THR A 30 0.33 55.31 12.49
C THR A 30 -0.11 55.58 13.92
N THR A 31 -1.44 55.68 14.16
CA THR A 31 -1.99 55.98 15.49
C THR A 31 -2.23 54.75 16.36
N LYS A 32 -2.12 53.53 15.80
CA LYS A 32 -2.40 52.24 16.45
C LYS A 32 -3.84 52.08 16.98
N LEU A 33 -4.79 52.88 16.46
CA LEU A 33 -6.21 52.86 16.85
C LEU A 33 -6.83 51.44 16.80
N SER A 34 -6.40 50.58 15.87
CA SER A 34 -6.80 49.17 15.80
C SER A 34 -6.73 48.43 17.13
N ASN A 35 -5.76 48.78 17.97
CA ASN A 35 -5.44 48.09 19.22
C ASN A 35 -6.29 48.57 20.40
N CYS A 36 -7.06 49.65 20.26
CA CYS A 36 -7.87 50.24 21.33
C CYS A 36 -9.13 49.41 21.67
N GLY A 37 -9.50 48.41 20.86
CA GLY A 37 -10.69 47.58 21.10
C GLY A 37 -11.97 48.43 21.05
N LEU A 38 -12.67 48.56 22.18
CA LEU A 38 -13.79 49.51 22.34
C LEU A 38 -13.39 50.79 23.09
N SER A 39 -12.14 50.91 23.57
CA SER A 39 -11.63 52.04 24.35
C SER A 39 -11.16 53.21 23.46
N TYR A 40 -12.07 53.65 22.57
CA TYR A 40 -11.91 54.85 21.76
C TYR A 40 -13.22 55.64 21.69
N ALA A 41 -13.18 56.91 21.32
CA ALA A 41 -14.34 57.77 21.08
C ALA A 41 -14.18 58.58 19.80
N VAL A 42 -15.28 58.95 19.15
CA VAL A 42 -15.28 59.80 17.94
C VAL A 42 -16.10 61.06 18.18
N VAL A 43 -15.48 62.22 17.94
CA VAL A 43 -16.06 63.55 18.09
C VAL A 43 -16.10 64.25 16.74
N ALA A 44 -17.29 64.62 16.25
CA ALA A 44 -17.44 65.43 15.04
C ALA A 44 -17.75 66.90 15.39
N ILE A 45 -17.44 67.84 14.50
CA ILE A 45 -17.91 69.24 14.60
C ILE A 45 -18.71 69.66 13.37
N MET A 46 -19.88 70.26 13.63
CA MET A 46 -20.84 70.70 12.63
C MET A 46 -21.19 72.17 12.87
N GLY A 47 -21.44 72.93 11.80
CA GLY A 47 -21.82 74.34 11.90
C GLY A 47 -21.44 75.16 10.67
N PRO A 48 -21.92 76.42 10.60
CA PRO A 48 -21.80 77.29 9.42
C PRO A 48 -20.38 77.49 8.91
N GLN A 49 -20.24 77.86 7.64
CA GLN A 49 -18.94 78.17 7.05
C GLN A 49 -18.27 79.36 7.75
N SER A 50 -16.96 79.24 8.00
CA SER A 50 -16.15 80.27 8.66
C SER A 50 -16.66 80.70 10.06
N SER A 51 -17.29 79.78 10.79
CA SER A 51 -17.70 79.92 12.21
C SER A 51 -16.62 79.48 13.23
N GLY A 52 -15.38 79.27 12.78
CA GLY A 52 -14.24 78.91 13.64
C GLY A 52 -14.24 77.46 14.15
N LYS A 53 -14.74 76.50 13.37
CA LYS A 53 -14.78 75.06 13.72
C LYS A 53 -13.38 74.46 13.91
N SER A 54 -12.55 74.52 12.86
CA SER A 54 -11.20 73.97 12.83
C SER A 54 -10.31 74.59 13.93
N THR A 55 -10.42 75.91 14.13
CA THR A 55 -9.81 76.66 15.24
C THR A 55 -10.20 76.11 16.61
N LEU A 56 -11.50 75.81 16.82
CA LEU A 56 -11.96 75.21 18.08
C LEU A 56 -11.39 73.81 18.26
N LEU A 57 -11.39 72.95 17.23
CA LEU A 57 -10.78 71.62 17.33
C LEU A 57 -9.27 71.70 17.63
N ASN A 58 -8.54 72.60 16.97
CA ASN A 58 -7.10 72.78 17.19
C ASN A 58 -6.79 73.19 18.63
N HIS A 59 -7.54 74.14 19.21
CA HIS A 59 -7.37 74.51 20.61
C HIS A 59 -7.87 73.45 21.61
N LEU A 60 -9.01 72.80 21.33
CA LEU A 60 -9.65 71.82 22.22
C LEU A 60 -8.91 70.48 22.25
N PHE A 61 -8.48 69.99 21.09
CA PHE A 61 -7.93 68.65 20.90
C PHE A 61 -6.43 68.61 20.56
N HIS A 62 -5.78 69.76 20.37
CA HIS A 62 -4.39 69.89 19.95
C HIS A 62 -4.12 69.30 18.55
N THR A 63 -5.12 69.42 17.68
CA THR A 63 -5.05 69.03 16.27
C THR A 63 -4.42 70.13 15.40
N ASN A 64 -4.15 69.80 14.14
CA ASN A 64 -3.57 70.70 13.14
C ASN A 64 -4.44 70.76 11.85
N PHE A 65 -5.75 70.95 12.02
CA PHE A 65 -6.66 71.19 10.89
C PHE A 65 -6.38 72.56 10.27
N ARG A 66 -6.59 72.69 8.95
CA ARG A 66 -6.33 73.93 8.23
C ARG A 66 -7.31 75.02 8.62
N GLU A 67 -6.80 76.15 9.09
CA GLU A 67 -7.61 77.33 9.46
C GLU A 67 -7.70 78.38 8.34
N MET A 68 -8.69 79.25 8.44
CA MET A 68 -8.99 80.28 7.46
C MET A 68 -8.06 81.49 7.66
N ASP A 69 -7.25 81.81 6.65
CA ASP A 69 -6.42 83.03 6.65
C ASP A 69 -7.31 84.28 6.45
N ALA A 70 -7.63 84.95 7.55
CA ALA A 70 -8.49 86.14 7.58
C ALA A 70 -7.97 87.27 6.68
N TYR A 71 -6.65 87.42 6.51
CA TYR A 71 -6.05 88.45 5.66
C TYR A 71 -6.27 88.20 4.16
N ARG A 72 -6.62 86.96 3.78
CA ARG A 72 -6.96 86.57 2.40
C ARG A 72 -8.45 86.59 2.10
N GLY A 73 -9.28 86.98 3.07
CA GLY A 73 -10.72 87.11 2.93
C GLY A 73 -11.50 85.82 3.24
N ARG A 74 -12.78 85.98 3.58
CA ARG A 74 -13.67 84.87 3.96
C ARG A 74 -13.85 83.92 2.78
N SER A 75 -13.42 82.68 2.95
CA SER A 75 -13.47 81.63 1.93
C SER A 75 -13.53 80.23 2.55
N GLN A 76 -14.10 79.29 1.81
CA GLN A 76 -14.16 77.88 2.16
C GLN A 76 -12.74 77.31 2.39
N THR A 77 -12.52 76.76 3.59
CA THR A 77 -11.21 76.29 4.04
C THR A 77 -11.16 74.77 4.19
N THR A 78 -11.98 74.20 5.07
CA THR A 78 -12.23 72.75 5.14
C THR A 78 -13.02 72.33 3.92
N LYS A 79 -12.53 71.32 3.19
CA LYS A 79 -13.22 70.66 2.06
C LYS A 79 -13.36 69.18 2.34
N GLY A 80 -14.54 68.62 2.16
CA GLY A 80 -14.86 67.25 2.53
C GLY A 80 -14.90 67.04 4.04
N ILE A 81 -14.39 65.89 4.51
CA ILE A 81 -14.32 65.54 5.94
C ILE A 81 -12.90 65.13 6.29
N TRP A 82 -12.36 65.67 7.38
CA TRP A 82 -11.00 65.41 7.86
C TRP A 82 -11.05 64.79 9.25
N ILE A 83 -10.15 63.85 9.53
CA ILE A 83 -9.96 63.24 10.86
C ILE A 83 -8.57 63.56 11.43
N ALA A 84 -8.45 63.59 12.75
CA ALA A 84 -7.18 63.68 13.45
C ALA A 84 -7.22 62.99 14.82
N HIS A 85 -6.05 62.58 15.31
CA HIS A 85 -5.87 62.06 16.69
C HIS A 85 -5.85 63.22 17.70
N CYS A 86 -6.66 63.13 18.75
CA CYS A 86 -6.70 64.11 19.84
C CYS A 86 -5.57 63.85 20.85
N VAL A 87 -4.37 64.36 20.53
CA VAL A 87 -3.16 64.18 21.34
C VAL A 87 -3.41 64.50 22.82
N GLY A 88 -3.09 63.55 23.70
CA GLY A 88 -3.20 63.72 25.16
C GLY A 88 -4.63 63.74 25.72
N ILE A 89 -5.54 62.91 25.18
CA ILE A 89 -6.84 62.58 25.79
C ILE A 89 -6.98 61.06 25.89
N GLU A 90 -7.44 60.58 27.05
CA GLU A 90 -7.84 59.19 27.28
C GLU A 90 -9.35 59.11 27.60
N PRO A 91 -10.13 58.20 26.98
CA PRO A 91 -9.73 57.18 26.00
C PRO A 91 -9.28 57.79 24.67
N PHE A 92 -8.67 56.98 23.79
CA PHE A 92 -8.21 57.40 22.48
C PHE A 92 -9.34 58.11 21.73
N THR A 93 -9.15 59.39 21.39
CA THR A 93 -10.22 60.20 20.79
C THR A 93 -9.84 60.63 19.37
N VAL A 94 -10.77 60.49 18.44
CA VAL A 94 -10.68 60.99 17.06
C VAL A 94 -11.54 62.23 16.92
N ALA A 95 -10.94 63.36 16.53
CA ALA A 95 -11.67 64.55 16.10
C ALA A 95 -11.96 64.48 14.60
N MET A 96 -13.14 64.94 14.18
CA MET A 96 -13.57 64.98 12.79
C MET A 96 -14.08 66.39 12.40
N ASP A 97 -13.32 67.10 11.58
CA ASP A 97 -13.69 68.42 11.03
C ASP A 97 -14.51 68.25 9.75
N LEU A 98 -15.74 68.75 9.75
CA LEU A 98 -16.61 68.77 8.58
C LEU A 98 -16.51 70.12 7.86
N GLU A 99 -16.69 70.08 6.54
CA GLU A 99 -16.95 71.25 5.71
C GLU A 99 -18.07 72.16 6.27
N GLY A 100 -18.03 73.44 5.92
CA GLY A 100 -18.99 74.45 6.39
C GLY A 100 -20.36 74.33 5.72
N THR A 101 -21.42 74.37 6.53
CA THR A 101 -22.79 74.50 6.00
C THR A 101 -23.09 75.96 5.62
N ASP A 102 -24.07 76.20 4.76
CA ASP A 102 -24.44 77.53 4.26
C ASP A 102 -23.27 78.22 3.52
N GLY A 103 -22.56 77.43 2.70
CA GLY A 103 -21.36 77.84 1.96
C GLY A 103 -21.65 78.46 0.59
N ARG A 104 -21.12 79.66 0.33
CA ARG A 104 -21.32 80.38 -0.95
C ARG A 104 -20.74 79.62 -2.15
N GLU A 105 -19.66 78.88 -1.94
CA GLU A 105 -18.85 78.25 -2.99
C GLU A 105 -19.50 77.02 -3.64
N ARG A 106 -20.56 76.45 -3.05
CA ARG A 106 -21.27 75.26 -3.56
C ARG A 106 -22.62 75.56 -4.22
N GLY A 107 -23.34 76.60 -3.78
CA GLY A 107 -24.62 77.03 -4.39
C GLY A 107 -25.86 76.27 -3.90
N GLU A 108 -27.04 76.63 -4.44
CA GLU A 108 -28.36 76.23 -3.89
C GLU A 108 -28.66 74.72 -4.02
N ASP A 109 -28.11 74.03 -5.02
CA ASP A 109 -28.33 72.59 -5.25
C ASP A 109 -27.61 71.69 -4.23
N ASP A 110 -26.51 72.16 -3.62
CA ASP A 110 -25.58 71.30 -2.88
C ASP A 110 -25.92 71.10 -1.39
N THR A 111 -27.19 71.30 -1.03
CA THR A 111 -27.72 70.81 0.26
C THR A 111 -27.58 69.28 0.41
N THR A 112 -27.24 68.56 -0.66
CA THR A 112 -26.99 67.12 -0.67
C THR A 112 -25.70 66.76 0.07
N PHE A 113 -24.56 67.40 -0.21
CA PHE A 113 -23.32 67.09 0.49
C PHE A 113 -23.38 67.47 1.98
N GLU A 114 -24.04 68.58 2.32
CA GLU A 114 -24.29 68.97 3.72
C GLU A 114 -25.11 67.93 4.49
N LYS A 115 -26.18 67.39 3.88
CA LYS A 115 -26.99 66.31 4.48
C LYS A 115 -26.18 65.04 4.63
N GLN A 116 -25.45 64.61 3.60
CA GLN A 116 -24.67 63.37 3.62
C GLN A 116 -23.55 63.43 4.66
N SER A 117 -22.80 64.53 4.74
CA SER A 117 -21.74 64.72 5.73
C SER A 117 -22.29 64.81 7.17
N ALA A 118 -23.39 65.51 7.41
CA ALA A 118 -24.03 65.56 8.73
C ALA A 118 -24.60 64.21 9.18
N LEU A 119 -25.19 63.43 8.27
CA LEU A 119 -25.66 62.07 8.55
C LEU A 119 -24.49 61.12 8.82
N PHE A 120 -23.39 61.24 8.07
CA PHE A 120 -22.17 60.46 8.28
C PHE A 120 -21.54 60.75 9.65
N ALA A 121 -21.52 62.01 10.08
CA ALA A 121 -21.08 62.39 11.42
C ALA A 121 -21.92 61.73 12.51
N LEU A 122 -23.26 61.74 12.43
CA LEU A 122 -24.12 61.12 13.43
C LEU A 122 -24.14 59.59 13.37
N ALA A 123 -23.89 59.00 12.19
CA ALA A 123 -23.77 57.56 12.02
C ALA A 123 -22.55 56.98 12.75
N ILE A 124 -21.46 57.76 12.86
CA ILE A 124 -20.16 57.29 13.38
C ILE A 124 -19.81 57.89 14.75
N ALA A 125 -20.04 59.18 14.96
CA ALA A 125 -19.62 59.89 16.16
C ALA A 125 -20.45 59.53 17.40
N ASP A 126 -19.76 59.45 18.54
CA ASP A 126 -20.38 59.36 19.86
C ASP A 126 -20.80 60.75 20.36
N ILE A 127 -20.08 61.80 19.95
CA ILE A 127 -20.31 63.21 20.33
C ILE A 127 -20.29 64.08 19.06
N VAL A 128 -21.28 64.95 18.89
CA VAL A 128 -21.30 65.96 17.82
C VAL A 128 -21.34 67.36 18.44
N LEU A 129 -20.27 68.11 18.22
CA LEU A 129 -20.15 69.52 18.54
C LEU A 129 -20.96 70.34 17.53
N ILE A 130 -22.01 71.04 17.99
CA ILE A 130 -22.79 71.95 17.14
C ILE A 130 -22.32 73.39 17.43
N ASN A 131 -21.44 73.90 16.58
CA ASN A 131 -20.79 75.19 16.72
C ASN A 131 -21.63 76.30 16.07
N MET A 132 -22.16 77.22 16.89
CA MET A 132 -23.09 78.28 16.46
C MET A 132 -22.77 79.61 17.13
N TRP A 133 -23.05 80.75 16.50
CA TRP A 133 -22.87 82.05 17.14
C TRP A 133 -24.01 82.40 18.11
N CYS A 134 -23.67 83.09 19.21
CA CYS A 134 -24.64 83.55 20.21
C CYS A 134 -25.74 84.45 19.63
N HIS A 135 -25.48 85.13 18.51
CA HIS A 135 -26.43 86.01 17.83
C HIS A 135 -27.34 85.31 16.79
N ASP A 136 -27.13 84.02 16.54
CA ASP A 136 -28.00 83.20 15.70
C ASP A 136 -29.03 82.40 16.51
N ILE A 137 -28.87 82.32 17.84
CA ILE A 137 -29.86 81.73 18.74
C ILE A 137 -31.20 82.48 18.58
N GLY A 138 -32.27 81.75 18.27
CA GLY A 138 -33.59 82.31 17.95
C GLY A 138 -33.81 82.68 16.48
N ARG A 139 -32.80 82.55 15.60
CA ARG A 139 -32.99 82.61 14.13
C ARG A 139 -33.35 81.22 13.60
N GLU A 140 -34.11 81.16 12.51
CA GLU A 140 -34.55 79.87 11.96
C GLU A 140 -33.48 79.22 11.08
N HIS A 141 -32.98 79.93 10.06
CA HIS A 141 -31.99 79.38 9.13
C HIS A 141 -30.57 79.36 9.72
N ALA A 142 -30.08 80.48 10.26
CA ALA A 142 -28.69 80.60 10.73
C ALA A 142 -28.34 79.73 11.95
N ALA A 143 -29.34 79.26 12.72
CA ALA A 143 -29.16 78.24 13.77
C ALA A 143 -29.16 76.80 13.22
N ASN A 144 -29.02 76.60 11.90
CA ASN A 144 -29.03 75.31 11.20
C ASN A 144 -30.30 74.44 11.42
N LYS A 145 -31.42 75.01 11.89
CA LYS A 145 -32.64 74.25 12.21
C LYS A 145 -33.21 73.44 11.03
N PRO A 146 -33.24 73.93 9.77
CA PRO A 146 -33.72 73.14 8.64
C PRO A 146 -32.86 71.91 8.35
N LEU A 147 -31.54 72.04 8.55
CA LEU A 147 -30.59 70.94 8.39
C LEU A 147 -30.74 69.94 9.54
N LEU A 148 -30.79 70.39 10.80
CA LEU A 148 -31.07 69.52 11.96
C LEU A 148 -32.41 68.78 11.82
N LYS A 149 -33.46 69.45 11.32
CA LYS A 149 -34.76 68.83 11.04
C LYS A 149 -34.65 67.72 9.98
N THR A 150 -33.98 68.00 8.88
CA THR A 150 -33.76 67.03 7.78
C THR A 150 -32.94 65.84 8.30
N VAL A 151 -31.88 66.13 9.05
CA VAL A 151 -30.97 65.15 9.62
C VAL A 151 -31.67 64.27 10.65
N PHE A 152 -32.48 64.80 11.57
CA PHE A 152 -33.30 63.98 12.48
C PHE A 152 -34.36 63.14 11.74
N GLN A 153 -34.97 63.67 10.67
CA GLN A 153 -35.96 62.94 9.87
C GLN A 153 -35.34 61.77 9.11
N VAL A 154 -34.13 61.94 8.57
CA VAL A 154 -33.42 60.84 7.91
C VAL A 154 -32.80 59.92 8.96
N MET A 155 -32.29 60.44 10.08
CA MET A 155 -31.74 59.63 11.18
C MET A 155 -32.75 58.63 11.72
N THR A 156 -33.98 59.08 12.01
CA THR A 156 -35.06 58.22 12.54
C THR A 156 -35.64 57.23 11.53
N ARG A 157 -35.23 57.30 10.25
CA ARG A 157 -35.58 56.33 9.20
C ARG A 157 -34.44 55.33 8.97
N LEU A 158 -33.22 55.84 8.86
CA LEU A 158 -32.03 55.03 8.56
C LEU A 158 -31.59 54.19 9.76
N PHE A 159 -31.45 54.80 10.95
CA PHE A 159 -30.72 54.19 12.06
C PHE A 159 -31.63 53.87 13.26
N SER A 160 -31.37 52.73 13.90
CA SER A 160 -31.90 52.38 15.22
C SER A 160 -31.45 53.37 16.32
N PRO A 161 -32.12 53.44 17.49
CA PRO A 161 -31.70 54.29 18.61
C PRO A 161 -30.26 54.05 19.12
N ARG A 162 -29.32 54.87 18.62
CA ARG A 162 -27.98 55.08 19.17
C ARG A 162 -27.99 56.39 19.94
N LYS A 163 -27.71 56.32 21.25
CA LYS A 163 -27.39 57.47 22.11
C LYS A 163 -26.12 58.17 21.60
N THR A 164 -26.29 59.35 21.00
CA THR A 164 -25.21 60.27 20.59
C THR A 164 -25.38 61.60 21.32
N THR A 165 -24.28 62.23 21.76
CA THR A 165 -24.34 63.49 22.52
C THR A 165 -24.21 64.70 21.60
N LEU A 166 -25.26 65.52 21.54
CA LEU A 166 -25.29 66.79 20.83
C LEU A 166 -24.83 67.90 21.77
N LEU A 167 -23.57 68.32 21.64
CA LEU A 167 -22.94 69.35 22.48
C LEU A 167 -22.93 70.68 21.73
N PHE A 168 -23.86 71.56 22.06
CA PHE A 168 -23.99 72.89 21.48
C PHE A 168 -22.90 73.81 22.04
N VAL A 169 -22.00 74.28 21.17
CA VAL A 169 -20.94 75.23 21.50
C VAL A 169 -21.35 76.60 21.00
N ILE A 170 -21.87 77.42 21.90
CA ILE A 170 -22.23 78.81 21.64
C ILE A 170 -20.93 79.63 21.58
N ARG A 171 -20.69 80.27 20.44
CA ARG A 171 -19.53 81.13 20.17
C ARG A 171 -19.87 82.59 20.39
N ASP A 172 -18.86 83.38 20.72
CA ASP A 172 -18.91 84.84 20.84
C ASP A 172 -20.00 85.30 21.83
N LYS A 173 -19.93 84.74 23.05
CA LYS A 173 -20.87 84.99 24.16
C LYS A 173 -21.11 86.48 24.40
N THR A 174 -22.37 86.89 24.22
CA THR A 174 -22.84 88.27 24.43
C THR A 174 -23.14 88.55 25.91
N LYS A 175 -23.91 89.61 26.21
CA LYS A 175 -24.34 89.95 27.58
C LYS A 175 -25.36 88.97 28.17
N THR A 176 -25.96 88.09 27.36
CA THR A 176 -26.99 87.14 27.81
C THR A 176 -26.37 85.96 28.57
N PRO A 177 -26.77 85.66 29.82
CA PRO A 177 -26.30 84.48 30.55
C PRO A 177 -26.69 83.16 29.88
N LEU A 178 -25.86 82.12 30.07
CA LEU A 178 -26.12 80.78 29.54
C LEU A 178 -27.42 80.18 30.09
N GLU A 179 -27.73 80.45 31.36
CA GLU A 179 -28.96 80.06 32.07
C GLU A 179 -30.26 80.41 31.32
N TYR A 180 -30.25 81.44 30.47
CA TYR A 180 -31.40 81.80 29.63
C TYR A 180 -31.29 81.28 28.19
N LEU A 181 -30.09 81.04 27.68
CA LEU A 181 -29.86 80.55 26.31
C LEU A 181 -30.05 79.03 26.20
N GLU A 182 -29.60 78.27 27.21
CA GLU A 182 -29.70 76.82 27.24
C GLU A 182 -31.16 76.31 27.22
N PRO A 183 -32.11 76.83 28.04
CA PRO A 183 -33.50 76.39 27.96
C PRO A 183 -34.13 76.65 26.59
N ILE A 184 -33.81 77.79 25.95
CA ILE A 184 -34.31 78.14 24.61
C ILE A 184 -33.80 77.14 23.57
N LEU A 185 -32.51 76.78 23.60
CA LEU A 185 -31.94 75.78 22.70
C LEU A 185 -32.54 74.39 22.95
N ARG A 186 -32.67 73.96 24.22
CA ARG A 186 -33.31 72.67 24.56
C ARG A 186 -34.76 72.62 24.09
N GLU A 187 -35.52 73.70 24.23
CA GLU A 187 -36.91 73.80 23.75
C GLU A 187 -36.98 73.77 22.21
N ASP A 188 -36.12 74.50 21.50
CA ASP A 188 -36.09 74.52 20.04
C ASP A 188 -35.69 73.17 19.43
N ILE A 189 -34.73 72.45 20.02
CA ILE A 189 -34.39 71.08 19.59
C ILE A 189 -35.56 70.12 19.84
N GLN A 190 -36.29 70.26 20.96
CA GLN A 190 -37.49 69.46 21.22
C GLN A 190 -38.64 69.80 20.25
N LYS A 191 -38.84 71.07 19.88
CA LYS A 191 -39.79 71.47 18.82
C LYS A 191 -39.42 70.85 17.47
N ILE A 192 -38.15 70.87 17.09
CA ILE A 192 -37.66 70.25 15.84
C ILE A 192 -37.93 68.75 15.86
N TRP A 193 -37.60 68.04 16.96
CA TRP A 193 -37.88 66.61 17.12
C TRP A 193 -39.37 66.28 17.01
N ASN A 194 -40.24 67.12 17.56
CA ASN A 194 -41.69 66.93 17.50
C ASN A 194 -42.25 67.23 16.09
N ALA A 195 -41.62 68.11 15.33
CA ALA A 195 -42.01 68.50 13.97
C ALA A 195 -41.45 67.58 12.86
N VAL A 196 -40.78 66.48 13.22
CA VAL A 196 -40.17 65.49 12.30
C VAL A 196 -41.11 64.31 12.03
N SER A 197 -41.22 63.91 10.75
CA SER A 197 -41.93 62.72 10.29
C SER A 197 -41.12 61.44 10.57
N LYS A 198 -41.37 60.84 11.73
CA LYS A 198 -40.79 59.56 12.18
C LYS A 198 -41.54 58.35 11.59
N PRO A 199 -40.90 57.18 11.41
CA PRO A 199 -41.58 55.92 11.15
C PRO A 199 -42.53 55.48 12.27
N GLU A 200 -43.44 54.56 11.96
CA GLU A 200 -44.45 54.08 12.92
C GLU A 200 -43.84 53.38 14.14
N SER A 201 -42.68 52.72 13.99
CA SER A 201 -41.88 52.13 15.07
C SER A 201 -41.30 53.13 16.09
N HIS A 202 -41.18 54.41 15.71
CA HIS A 202 -40.51 55.45 16.50
C HIS A 202 -41.37 56.70 16.72
N LYS A 203 -42.67 56.62 16.38
CA LYS A 203 -43.62 57.74 16.38
C LYS A 203 -43.65 58.51 17.70
N ASP A 204 -43.72 57.78 18.81
CA ASP A 204 -43.84 58.30 20.18
C ASP A 204 -42.51 58.27 20.96
N THR A 205 -41.37 57.99 20.30
CA THR A 205 -40.06 57.89 20.97
C THR A 205 -39.53 59.29 21.35
N PRO A 206 -39.14 59.51 22.63
CA PRO A 206 -38.61 60.79 23.08
C PRO A 206 -37.20 61.06 22.51
N LEU A 207 -36.83 62.35 22.47
CA LEU A 207 -35.51 62.80 22.02
C LEU A 207 -34.37 62.09 22.78
N SER A 208 -34.55 61.91 24.09
CA SER A 208 -33.55 61.37 25.02
C SER A 208 -33.15 59.91 24.81
N GLU A 209 -33.87 59.14 23.98
CA GLU A 209 -33.48 57.77 23.61
C GLU A 209 -32.49 57.73 22.42
N PHE A 210 -32.46 58.80 21.62
CA PHE A 210 -31.49 59.00 20.53
C PHE A 210 -30.38 59.99 20.93
N PHE A 211 -30.70 61.07 21.63
CA PHE A 211 -29.78 62.18 21.86
C PHE A 211 -29.72 62.62 23.32
N ASN A 212 -28.51 62.62 23.87
CA ASN A 212 -28.17 63.46 25.00
C ASN A 212 -27.89 64.87 24.46
N VAL A 213 -28.31 65.92 25.16
CA VAL A 213 -28.12 67.31 24.72
C VAL A 213 -27.37 68.06 25.81
N GLU A 214 -26.25 68.67 25.45
CA GLU A 214 -25.45 69.51 26.34
C GLU A 214 -25.17 70.87 25.71
N VAL A 215 -24.96 71.90 26.53
CA VAL A 215 -24.75 73.28 26.06
C VAL A 215 -23.59 73.92 26.80
N THR A 216 -22.69 74.55 26.06
CA THR A 216 -21.58 75.35 26.59
C THR A 216 -21.45 76.67 25.83
N ALA A 217 -20.82 77.68 26.43
CA ALA A 217 -20.67 79.00 25.82
C ALA A 217 -19.26 79.56 26.01
N LEU A 218 -18.62 79.89 24.88
CA LEU A 218 -17.27 80.41 24.80
C LEU A 218 -17.28 81.92 24.50
N SER A 219 -16.32 82.64 25.06
CA SER A 219 -16.06 84.06 24.79
C SER A 219 -15.61 84.29 23.35
N SER A 220 -15.68 85.54 22.87
CA SER A 220 -15.10 85.91 21.58
C SER A 220 -13.58 85.65 21.58
N PHE A 221 -13.11 84.94 20.55
CA PHE A 221 -11.69 84.65 20.36
C PHE A 221 -10.91 85.94 20.04
N GLU A 222 -11.44 86.78 19.14
CA GLU A 222 -10.80 88.02 18.69
C GLU A 222 -10.79 89.11 19.77
N GLU A 223 -11.82 89.19 20.62
CA GLU A 223 -11.88 90.20 21.69
C GLU A 223 -11.24 89.74 23.02
N LYS A 224 -11.24 88.43 23.32
CA LYS A 224 -11.01 87.87 24.67
C LYS A 224 -10.28 86.53 24.61
N GLU A 225 -9.23 86.46 23.79
CA GLU A 225 -8.45 85.25 23.48
C GLU A 225 -8.10 84.40 24.72
N GLU A 226 -7.60 85.02 25.80
CA GLU A 226 -7.24 84.30 27.03
C GLU A 226 -8.43 83.68 27.76
N GLN A 227 -9.59 84.35 27.79
CA GLN A 227 -10.82 83.78 28.37
C GLN A 227 -11.37 82.65 27.51
N PHE A 228 -11.23 82.75 26.19
CA PHE A 228 -11.55 81.65 25.28
C PHE A 228 -10.65 80.44 25.52
N LYS A 229 -9.32 80.64 25.65
CA LYS A 229 -8.36 79.57 25.96
C LYS A 229 -8.68 78.89 27.30
N GLU A 230 -8.98 79.65 28.34
CA GLU A 230 -9.38 79.11 29.65
C GLU A 230 -10.66 78.26 29.55
N GLN A 231 -11.69 78.78 28.86
CA GLN A 231 -12.97 78.08 28.69
C GLN A 231 -12.84 76.83 27.80
N VAL A 232 -11.97 76.84 26.79
CA VAL A 232 -11.65 75.67 25.97
C VAL A 232 -10.83 74.63 26.77
N ALA A 233 -9.93 75.06 27.65
CA ALA A 233 -9.23 74.15 28.57
C ALA A 233 -10.20 73.49 29.56
N GLN A 234 -11.16 74.24 30.10
CA GLN A 234 -12.25 73.70 30.93
C GLN A 234 -13.12 72.70 30.14
N LEU A 235 -13.49 73.04 28.90
CA LEU A 235 -14.25 72.15 28.01
C LEU A 235 -13.48 70.87 27.65
N ARG A 236 -12.15 70.94 27.51
CA ARG A 236 -11.28 69.77 27.25
C ARG A 236 -11.37 68.74 28.36
N LEU A 237 -11.52 69.17 29.62
CA LEU A 237 -11.64 68.26 30.78
C LEU A 237 -12.82 67.29 30.64
N CYS A 238 -13.92 67.72 30.01
CA CYS A 238 -15.11 66.89 29.79
C CYS A 238 -14.92 65.73 28.80
N PHE A 239 -13.83 65.71 28.03
CA PHE A 239 -13.53 64.64 27.07
C PHE A 239 -12.66 63.52 27.67
N PHE A 240 -11.93 63.79 28.76
CA PHE A 240 -11.26 62.75 29.52
C PHE A 240 -12.28 61.82 30.18
N ASN A 241 -12.04 60.51 30.13
CA ASN A 241 -12.99 59.48 30.59
C ASN A 241 -14.38 59.59 29.94
N SER A 242 -14.49 60.18 28.75
CA SER A 242 -15.77 60.43 28.07
C SER A 242 -16.65 59.18 27.89
N ILE A 243 -16.06 58.00 27.70
CA ILE A 243 -16.79 56.72 27.54
C ILE A 243 -17.21 56.06 28.86
N SER A 244 -16.82 56.61 30.02
CA SER A 244 -17.22 56.09 31.32
C SER A 244 -18.71 56.37 31.61
N PRO A 245 -19.39 55.58 32.45
CA PRO A 245 -20.78 55.83 32.83
C PRO A 245 -20.97 57.26 33.37
N GLY A 246 -21.90 58.02 32.78
CA GLY A 246 -22.13 59.43 33.08
C GLY A 246 -21.19 60.44 32.37
N GLY A 247 -20.21 59.97 31.59
CA GLY A 247 -19.40 60.81 30.69
C GLY A 247 -20.13 61.12 29.37
N LEU A 248 -19.59 62.05 28.57
CA LEU A 248 -20.19 62.54 27.33
C LEU A 248 -20.53 61.44 26.28
N ALA A 249 -19.91 60.28 26.37
CA ALA A 249 -20.13 59.12 25.51
C ALA A 249 -20.50 57.84 26.29
N GLY A 250 -20.87 57.95 27.58
CA GLY A 250 -21.11 56.79 28.46
C GLY A 250 -22.33 55.94 28.10
N ASP A 251 -23.37 56.55 27.51
CA ASP A 251 -24.63 55.88 27.14
C ASP A 251 -24.58 55.14 25.79
N ARG A 252 -23.46 55.23 25.06
CA ARG A 252 -23.37 54.84 23.64
C ARG A 252 -23.70 53.37 23.40
N ARG A 253 -24.44 53.11 22.32
CA ARG A 253 -24.85 51.75 21.88
C ARG A 253 -24.39 51.48 20.46
N GLY A 254 -24.23 50.20 20.10
CA GLY A 254 -23.90 49.79 18.74
C GLY A 254 -22.46 50.01 18.29
N VAL A 255 -21.55 50.40 19.20
CA VAL A 255 -20.12 50.64 18.88
C VAL A 255 -19.48 49.41 18.23
N VAL A 256 -18.71 49.68 17.16
CA VAL A 256 -17.89 48.69 16.43
C VAL A 256 -16.48 48.68 17.04
N PRO A 257 -15.77 47.54 17.10
CA PRO A 257 -14.38 47.52 17.53
C PRO A 257 -13.49 48.41 16.63
N ALA A 258 -12.47 49.04 17.19
CA ALA A 258 -11.59 49.93 16.45
C ALA A 258 -10.87 49.23 15.27
N SER A 259 -10.56 47.94 15.39
CA SER A 259 -10.05 47.09 14.31
C SER A 259 -11.04 46.86 13.14
N GLY A 260 -12.31 47.25 13.29
CA GLY A 260 -13.33 47.30 12.25
C GLY A 260 -13.70 48.73 11.80
N PHE A 261 -13.08 49.77 12.36
CA PHE A 261 -13.45 51.18 12.12
C PHE A 261 -13.31 51.60 10.65
N SER A 262 -12.21 51.23 9.98
CA SER A 262 -11.94 51.61 8.58
C SER A 262 -13.04 51.11 7.64
N PHE A 263 -13.29 49.79 7.65
CA PHE A 263 -14.36 49.13 6.89
C PHE A 263 -15.76 49.66 7.27
N SER A 264 -16.01 49.87 8.57
CA SER A 264 -17.29 50.41 9.04
C SER A 264 -17.55 51.83 8.53
N ALA A 265 -16.53 52.70 8.47
CA ALA A 265 -16.68 54.05 7.96
C ALA A 265 -16.92 54.05 6.44
N GLN A 266 -16.22 53.18 5.70
CA GLN A 266 -16.35 53.05 4.25
C GLN A 266 -17.77 52.61 3.83
N GLU A 267 -18.31 51.55 4.43
CA GLU A 267 -19.65 51.05 4.07
C GLU A 267 -20.77 52.00 4.55
N ILE A 268 -20.64 52.63 5.72
CA ILE A 268 -21.57 53.70 6.17
C ILE A 268 -21.61 54.85 5.16
N TRP A 269 -20.47 55.34 4.69
CA TRP A 269 -20.43 56.42 3.68
C TRP A 269 -21.10 56.01 2.37
N LYS A 270 -20.81 54.80 1.90
CA LYS A 270 -21.36 54.23 0.66
C LYS A 270 -22.89 54.12 0.72
N VAL A 271 -23.46 53.58 1.81
CA VAL A 271 -24.92 53.47 1.99
C VAL A 271 -25.58 54.86 2.03
N ILE A 272 -24.95 55.84 2.69
CA ILE A 272 -25.40 57.24 2.70
C ILE A 272 -25.32 57.89 1.31
N LYS A 273 -24.25 57.64 0.54
CA LYS A 273 -24.07 58.15 -0.82
C LYS A 273 -25.08 57.54 -1.80
N GLU A 274 -25.46 56.28 -1.59
CA GLU A 274 -26.50 55.56 -2.33
C GLU A 274 -27.94 55.88 -1.86
N ASN A 275 -28.12 56.67 -0.79
CA ASN A 275 -29.41 57.02 -0.17
C ASN A 275 -30.27 55.80 0.22
N LYS A 276 -29.64 54.73 0.74
CA LYS A 276 -30.31 53.50 1.20
C LYS A 276 -30.47 53.48 2.73
N ASP A 277 -31.41 52.67 3.22
CA ASP A 277 -31.64 52.43 4.65
C ASP A 277 -30.43 51.76 5.33
N LEU A 278 -30.10 52.16 6.58
CA LEU A 278 -28.83 51.86 7.25
C LEU A 278 -29.00 51.34 8.69
N ASP A 279 -29.54 50.13 8.82
CA ASP A 279 -29.68 49.40 10.08
C ASP A 279 -28.30 49.18 10.75
N LEU A 280 -28.02 49.90 11.85
CA LEU A 280 -26.75 49.81 12.58
C LEU A 280 -26.54 48.46 13.28
N PRO A 281 -27.53 47.84 13.96
CA PRO A 281 -27.45 46.46 14.42
C PRO A 281 -27.05 45.47 13.32
N ALA A 282 -27.72 45.49 12.17
CA ALA A 282 -27.40 44.63 11.04
C ALA A 282 -26.01 44.94 10.46
N HIS A 283 -25.65 46.22 10.36
CA HIS A 283 -24.31 46.65 9.94
C HIS A 283 -23.22 46.19 10.92
N LYS A 284 -23.43 46.26 12.24
CA LYS A 284 -22.50 45.74 13.24
C LYS A 284 -22.30 44.23 13.08
N VAL A 285 -23.38 43.48 12.83
CA VAL A 285 -23.34 42.04 12.54
C VAL A 285 -22.60 41.75 11.22
N MET A 286 -22.79 42.58 10.19
CA MET A 286 -22.06 42.50 8.92
C MET A 286 -20.55 42.74 9.11
N VAL A 287 -20.16 43.83 9.77
CA VAL A 287 -18.75 44.15 10.08
C VAL A 287 -18.11 43.03 10.92
N ALA A 288 -18.83 42.53 11.93
CA ALA A 288 -18.38 41.37 12.70
C ALA A 288 -18.21 40.13 11.80
N THR A 289 -19.12 39.88 10.85
CA THR A 289 -19.09 38.68 10.00
C THR A 289 -17.89 38.70 9.06
N VAL A 290 -17.59 39.85 8.45
CA VAL A 290 -16.42 40.04 7.59
C VAL A 290 -15.14 39.94 8.41
N ARG A 291 -14.97 40.75 9.47
CA ARG A 291 -13.74 40.75 10.27
C ARG A 291 -13.47 39.41 10.96
N CYS A 292 -14.50 38.73 11.50
CA CYS A 292 -14.32 37.39 12.09
C CYS A 292 -14.02 36.31 11.04
N GLU A 293 -14.41 36.47 9.78
CA GLU A 293 -14.01 35.56 8.70
C GLU A 293 -12.58 35.84 8.21
N GLU A 294 -12.18 37.11 8.12
CA GLU A 294 -10.81 37.51 7.80
C GLU A 294 -9.83 36.98 8.86
N ILE A 295 -10.08 37.23 10.15
CA ILE A 295 -9.26 36.70 11.26
C ILE A 295 -9.21 35.17 11.22
N ALA A 296 -10.35 34.49 11.03
CA ALA A 296 -10.38 33.02 10.95
C ALA A 296 -9.56 32.48 9.77
N ASN A 297 -9.66 33.09 8.59
CA ASN A 297 -8.88 32.68 7.43
C ASN A 297 -7.38 33.00 7.63
N GLU A 298 -7.03 34.09 8.31
CA GLU A 298 -5.64 34.42 8.63
C GLU A 298 -5.02 33.41 9.60
N LYS A 299 -5.70 33.06 10.71
CA LYS A 299 -5.20 32.03 11.65
C LYS A 299 -5.07 30.65 10.99
N LEU A 300 -5.94 30.31 10.03
CA LEU A 300 -5.82 29.08 9.25
C LEU A 300 -4.62 29.11 8.28
N LEU A 301 -4.30 30.27 7.69
CA LEU A 301 -3.11 30.44 6.85
C LEU A 301 -1.83 30.36 7.67
N HIS A 302 -1.77 30.99 8.84
CA HIS A 302 -0.64 30.85 9.78
C HIS A 302 -0.45 29.40 10.21
N LEU A 303 -1.52 28.68 10.60
CA LEU A 303 -1.46 27.24 10.91
C LEU A 303 -0.87 26.41 9.76
N SER A 304 -1.18 26.74 8.51
CA SER A 304 -0.63 26.02 7.34
C SER A 304 0.86 26.30 7.07
N SER A 305 1.45 27.28 7.76
CA SER A 305 2.85 27.70 7.65
C SER A 305 3.62 27.60 8.97
N ASP A 306 3.02 27.00 10.00
CA ASP A 306 3.59 26.87 11.35
C ASP A 306 4.75 25.85 11.40
N GLU A 307 5.86 26.23 12.02
CA GLU A 307 7.07 25.39 12.07
C GLU A 307 6.86 24.11 12.89
N ASP A 308 6.10 24.18 14.00
CA ASP A 308 5.79 23.04 14.86
C ASP A 308 4.81 22.06 14.18
N TRP A 309 3.82 22.57 13.43
CA TRP A 309 2.95 21.75 12.57
C TRP A 309 3.72 21.08 11.44
N LEU A 310 4.52 21.82 10.67
CA LEU A 310 5.26 21.28 9.52
C LEU A 310 6.26 20.19 9.97
N ALA A 311 6.95 20.40 11.09
CA ALA A 311 7.82 19.39 11.69
C ALA A 311 7.05 18.17 12.23
N LEU A 312 5.79 18.35 12.69
CA LEU A 312 4.92 17.25 13.10
C LEU A 312 4.41 16.45 11.90
N GLU A 313 4.07 17.11 10.80
CA GLU A 313 3.63 16.47 9.56
C GLU A 313 4.76 15.67 8.89
N GLU A 314 5.96 16.24 8.77
CA GLU A 314 7.14 15.52 8.26
C GLU A 314 7.47 14.30 9.13
N ALA A 315 7.47 14.45 10.46
CA ALA A 315 7.73 13.33 11.37
C ALA A 315 6.70 12.20 11.22
N VAL A 316 5.43 12.52 10.94
CA VAL A 316 4.37 11.53 10.66
C VAL A 316 4.57 10.84 9.32
N GLN A 317 5.11 11.52 8.29
CA GLN A 317 5.47 10.86 7.02
C GLN A 317 6.61 9.84 7.21
N CYS A 318 7.53 10.09 8.15
CA CYS A 318 8.60 9.15 8.49
C CYS A 318 8.13 7.94 9.32
N GLY A 319 7.06 8.06 10.12
CA GLY A 319 6.58 6.95 10.95
C GLY A 319 5.65 7.33 12.12
N PRO A 320 5.48 6.44 13.11
CA PRO A 320 4.60 6.69 14.25
C PRO A 320 5.25 7.66 15.25
N VAL A 321 4.65 8.84 15.41
CA VAL A 321 5.13 9.91 16.30
C VAL A 321 4.48 9.82 17.67
N SER A 322 5.30 9.80 18.74
CA SER A 322 4.84 9.84 20.12
C SER A 322 4.52 11.26 20.59
N GLY A 323 3.46 11.40 21.38
CA GLY A 323 2.90 12.67 21.83
C GLY A 323 2.12 13.43 20.76
N PHE A 324 1.77 12.80 19.62
CA PHE A 324 1.12 13.47 18.47
C PHE A 324 -0.14 14.23 18.88
N GLY A 325 -1.08 13.58 19.58
CA GLY A 325 -2.33 14.21 20.00
C GLY A 325 -2.11 15.40 20.93
N ARG A 326 -1.10 15.32 21.81
CA ARG A 326 -0.72 16.43 22.70
C ARG A 326 -0.11 17.61 21.95
N LYS A 327 0.80 17.35 21.01
CA LYS A 327 1.44 18.40 20.17
C LYS A 327 0.39 19.10 19.32
N LEU A 328 -0.38 18.33 18.54
CA LEU A 328 -1.41 18.87 17.66
C LEU A 328 -2.48 19.65 18.44
N SER A 329 -2.93 19.14 19.59
CA SER A 329 -3.83 19.90 20.46
C SER A 329 -3.23 21.19 21.00
N SER A 330 -1.91 21.31 21.15
CA SER A 330 -1.27 22.55 21.60
C SER A 330 -1.25 23.60 20.48
N ILE A 331 -0.87 23.18 19.27
CA ILE A 331 -0.81 24.05 18.08
C ILE A 331 -2.21 24.61 17.75
N LEU A 332 -3.24 23.74 17.71
CA LEU A 332 -4.62 24.15 17.48
C LEU A 332 -5.13 25.12 18.57
N GLU A 333 -4.80 24.88 19.84
CA GLU A 333 -5.23 25.75 20.94
C GLU A 333 -4.62 27.14 20.85
N THR A 334 -3.35 27.26 20.42
CA THR A 334 -2.70 28.56 20.17
C THR A 334 -3.55 29.40 19.20
N TYR A 335 -3.81 28.89 18.00
CA TYR A 335 -4.56 29.63 16.97
C TYR A 335 -6.02 29.91 17.34
N PHE A 336 -6.68 28.99 18.06
CA PHE A 336 -8.03 29.24 18.56
C PHE A 336 -8.05 30.30 19.68
N SER A 337 -7.03 30.32 20.55
CA SER A 337 -6.90 31.36 21.59
C SER A 337 -6.55 32.73 21.02
N GLU A 338 -5.70 32.81 19.99
CA GLU A 338 -5.46 34.05 19.25
C GLU A 338 -6.73 34.58 18.58
N TYR A 339 -7.49 33.70 17.93
CA TYR A 339 -8.79 34.04 17.36
C TYR A 339 -9.73 34.61 18.44
N ASP A 340 -9.83 33.95 19.61
CA ASP A 340 -10.71 34.38 20.70
C ASP A 340 -10.31 35.74 21.30
N VAL A 341 -9.01 36.06 21.33
CA VAL A 341 -8.49 37.38 21.76
C VAL A 341 -8.79 38.46 20.73
N GLU A 342 -8.55 38.19 19.44
CA GLU A 342 -8.71 39.18 18.38
C GLU A 342 -10.19 39.43 18.02
N ALA A 343 -11.01 38.38 18.05
CA ALA A 343 -12.44 38.44 17.83
C ALA A 343 -13.24 38.91 19.07
N PHE A 344 -12.59 39.10 20.23
CA PHE A 344 -13.23 39.32 21.52
C PHE A 344 -14.31 40.41 21.52
N TYR A 345 -14.05 41.56 20.89
CA TYR A 345 -14.93 42.73 20.92
C TYR A 345 -16.08 42.69 19.91
N PHE A 346 -16.12 41.71 19.00
CA PHE A 346 -17.17 41.59 18.00
C PHE A 346 -18.45 40.92 18.55
N ASP A 347 -19.48 40.80 17.72
CA ASP A 347 -20.74 40.17 18.11
C ASP A 347 -20.54 38.70 18.54
N GLU A 348 -21.17 38.31 19.65
CA GLU A 348 -20.98 36.98 20.23
C GLU A 348 -21.56 35.85 19.37
N GLY A 349 -22.73 36.06 18.75
CA GLY A 349 -23.32 35.06 17.85
C GLY A 349 -22.43 34.84 16.64
N VAL A 350 -21.94 35.93 16.05
CA VAL A 350 -21.06 35.90 14.88
C VAL A 350 -19.70 35.28 15.21
N ARG A 351 -19.00 35.76 16.25
CA ARG A 351 -17.65 35.25 16.59
C ARG A 351 -17.70 33.76 16.92
N ASN A 352 -18.74 33.30 17.65
CA ASN A 352 -18.89 31.90 18.05
C ASN A 352 -19.26 30.99 16.85
N ALA A 353 -19.95 31.52 15.84
CA ALA A 353 -20.22 30.80 14.58
C ALA A 353 -18.96 30.70 13.71
N LYS A 354 -18.22 31.80 13.54
CA LYS A 354 -16.96 31.83 12.77
C LYS A 354 -15.84 31.04 13.45
N ARG A 355 -15.78 31.01 14.78
CA ARG A 355 -14.90 30.12 15.56
C ARG A 355 -15.12 28.64 15.21
N LYS A 356 -16.37 28.18 15.17
CA LYS A 356 -16.71 26.79 14.79
C LYS A 356 -16.38 26.49 13.32
N GLN A 357 -16.49 27.50 12.44
CA GLN A 357 -16.07 27.37 11.05
C GLN A 357 -14.53 27.23 10.94
N LEU A 358 -13.77 27.95 11.76
CA LEU A 358 -12.31 27.79 11.91
C LEU A 358 -11.94 26.41 12.48
N GLU A 359 -12.60 25.98 13.56
CA GLU A 359 -12.39 24.66 14.17
C GLU A 359 -12.58 23.53 13.14
N SER A 360 -13.68 23.55 12.36
CA SER A 360 -13.91 22.56 11.30
C SER A 360 -12.81 22.61 10.25
N LYS A 361 -12.53 23.78 9.66
CA LYS A 361 -11.50 23.92 8.60
C LYS A 361 -10.12 23.44 9.07
N ALA A 362 -9.73 23.77 10.30
CA ALA A 362 -8.46 23.37 10.89
C ALA A 362 -8.41 21.85 11.13
N LEU A 363 -9.47 21.26 11.67
CA LEU A 363 -9.59 19.81 11.86
C LEU A 363 -9.56 19.04 10.53
N ASP A 364 -10.27 19.53 9.52
CA ASP A 364 -10.27 18.96 8.17
C ASP A 364 -8.89 19.03 7.51
N PHE A 365 -8.12 20.11 7.74
CA PHE A 365 -6.75 20.30 7.27
C PHE A 365 -5.75 19.32 7.90
N VAL A 366 -5.82 19.08 9.22
CA VAL A 366 -4.85 18.24 9.94
C VAL A 366 -5.20 16.73 9.97
N HIS A 367 -6.46 16.38 9.68
CA HIS A 367 -6.94 15.00 9.69
C HIS A 367 -6.18 14.01 8.76
N PRO A 368 -5.65 14.39 7.58
CA PRO A 368 -4.80 13.51 6.77
C PRO A 368 -3.56 13.00 7.51
N ALA A 369 -2.90 13.84 8.32
CA ALA A 369 -1.75 13.42 9.13
C ALA A 369 -2.18 12.40 10.21
N TYR A 370 -3.32 12.60 10.86
CA TYR A 370 -3.87 11.61 11.79
C TYR A 370 -4.16 10.25 11.12
N LEU A 371 -4.71 10.25 9.90
CA LEU A 371 -4.92 9.01 9.13
C LEU A 371 -3.60 8.32 8.76
N ASN A 372 -2.56 9.08 8.40
CA ASN A 372 -1.22 8.54 8.15
C ASN A 372 -0.63 7.91 9.42
N LEU A 373 -0.71 8.60 10.57
CA LEU A 373 -0.27 8.07 11.86
C LEU A 373 -0.98 6.77 12.23
N LEU A 374 -2.31 6.68 12.08
CA LEU A 374 -3.05 5.43 12.27
C LEU A 374 -2.60 4.33 11.29
N GLY A 375 -2.20 4.71 10.07
CA GLY A 375 -1.58 3.83 9.08
C GLY A 375 -0.26 3.24 9.57
N HIS A 376 0.66 4.08 10.05
CA HIS A 376 1.95 3.66 10.60
C HIS A 376 1.81 2.83 11.89
N LEU A 377 0.90 3.20 12.79
CA LEU A 377 0.57 2.42 13.99
C LEU A 377 0.03 1.03 13.62
N ARG A 378 -0.87 0.92 12.63
CA ARG A 378 -1.37 -0.39 12.16
C ARG A 378 -0.26 -1.23 11.55
N PHE A 379 0.61 -0.63 10.73
CA PHE A 379 1.72 -1.33 10.09
C PHE A 379 2.72 -1.86 11.13
N LYS A 380 3.19 -1.00 12.04
CA LYS A 380 4.11 -1.39 13.12
C LYS A 380 3.52 -2.54 13.95
N ALA A 381 2.28 -2.39 14.43
CA ALA A 381 1.62 -3.40 15.24
C ALA A 381 1.50 -4.76 14.52
N LEU A 382 1.29 -4.77 13.20
CA LEU A 382 1.21 -5.99 12.40
C LEU A 382 2.57 -6.67 12.17
N GLU A 383 3.65 -5.92 11.94
CA GLU A 383 5.01 -6.50 11.83
C GLU A 383 5.53 -6.98 13.19
N ASP A 384 5.22 -6.25 14.27
CA ASP A 384 5.46 -6.70 15.64
C ASP A 384 4.64 -7.96 15.97
N PHE A 385 3.42 -8.09 15.48
CA PHE A 385 2.62 -9.31 15.63
C PHE A 385 3.27 -10.52 14.92
N LYS A 386 3.67 -10.36 13.64
CA LYS A 386 4.31 -11.42 12.84
C LYS A 386 5.60 -11.93 13.49
N SER A 387 6.50 -11.00 13.85
CA SER A 387 7.80 -11.33 14.44
C SER A 387 7.66 -11.97 15.83
N LYS A 388 6.76 -11.46 16.69
CA LYS A 388 6.43 -12.09 17.98
C LYS A 388 5.85 -13.51 17.76
N LEU A 389 4.94 -13.70 16.80
CA LEU A 389 4.33 -15.01 16.50
C LEU A 389 5.36 -16.03 16.00
N GLU A 390 6.23 -15.65 15.06
CA GLU A 390 7.31 -16.51 14.56
C GLU A 390 8.29 -16.90 15.67
N GLN A 391 8.67 -15.95 16.54
CA GLN A 391 9.55 -16.23 17.67
C GLN A 391 8.92 -17.21 18.68
N MET A 392 7.62 -17.16 18.91
CA MET A 392 6.90 -18.08 19.81
C MET A 392 6.80 -19.49 19.19
N LEU A 393 6.52 -19.57 17.88
CA LEU A 393 6.48 -20.85 17.15
C LEU A 393 7.86 -21.53 17.11
N ASN A 394 8.94 -20.77 16.95
CA ASN A 394 10.31 -21.29 16.98
C ASN A 394 10.75 -21.77 18.39
N LYS A 395 10.00 -21.44 19.46
CA LYS A 395 10.18 -22.02 20.81
C LYS A 395 9.38 -23.32 21.02
N GLY A 396 8.55 -23.73 20.05
CA GLY A 396 7.66 -24.88 20.17
C GLY A 396 6.34 -24.61 20.88
N GLU A 397 5.94 -23.34 21.07
CA GLU A 397 4.67 -22.98 21.69
C GLU A 397 3.48 -23.22 20.73
N GLY A 398 2.39 -23.81 21.25
CA GLY A 398 1.23 -24.21 20.46
C GLY A 398 0.52 -23.05 19.76
N LEU A 399 0.38 -23.14 18.44
CA LEU A 399 -0.04 -22.03 17.55
C LEU A 399 -1.26 -21.24 18.06
N ALA A 400 -2.33 -21.90 18.52
CA ALA A 400 -3.54 -21.21 18.96
C ALA A 400 -3.35 -20.42 20.29
N ALA A 401 -2.46 -20.87 21.18
CA ALA A 401 -2.08 -20.12 22.38
C ALA A 401 -1.16 -18.93 22.03
N SER A 402 -0.16 -19.18 21.18
CA SER A 402 0.77 -18.16 20.69
C SER A 402 0.04 -17.03 19.95
N ALA A 403 -0.83 -17.37 19.00
CA ALA A 403 -1.62 -16.40 18.24
C ALA A 403 -2.51 -15.54 19.16
N ARG A 404 -3.30 -16.13 20.06
CA ARG A 404 -4.14 -15.36 21.01
C ARG A 404 -3.33 -14.41 21.89
N THR A 405 -2.14 -14.83 22.31
CA THR A 405 -1.24 -14.02 23.14
C THR A 405 -0.64 -12.86 22.33
N CYS A 406 -0.11 -13.12 21.14
CA CYS A 406 0.42 -12.11 20.23
C CYS A 406 -0.66 -11.11 19.80
N THR A 407 -1.88 -11.57 19.46
CA THR A 407 -3.02 -10.69 19.12
C THR A 407 -3.38 -9.79 20.30
N LYS A 408 -3.47 -10.32 21.53
CA LYS A 408 -3.77 -9.50 22.72
C LYS A 408 -2.70 -8.42 22.96
N SER A 409 -1.42 -8.75 22.78
CA SER A 409 -0.32 -7.77 22.88
C SER A 409 -0.39 -6.71 21.77
N CYS A 410 -0.60 -7.13 20.52
CA CYS A 410 -0.69 -6.27 19.35
C CYS A 410 -1.84 -5.26 19.45
N MET A 411 -3.04 -5.73 19.82
CA MET A 411 -4.20 -4.85 19.97
C MET A 411 -4.04 -3.86 21.12
N LEU A 412 -3.37 -4.24 22.22
CA LEU A 412 -3.06 -3.33 23.33
C LEU A 412 -2.04 -2.24 22.92
N GLU A 413 -1.01 -2.62 22.17
CA GLU A 413 0.01 -1.69 21.66
C GLU A 413 -0.60 -0.69 20.66
N PHE A 414 -1.49 -1.15 19.78
CA PHE A 414 -2.27 -0.29 18.88
C PHE A 414 -3.22 0.65 19.65
N ASP A 415 -3.94 0.14 20.65
CA ASP A 415 -4.86 0.96 21.47
C ASP A 415 -4.14 2.05 22.26
N GLN A 416 -2.92 1.76 22.75
CA GLN A 416 -2.06 2.76 23.39
C GLN A 416 -1.62 3.84 22.41
N GLY A 417 -1.23 3.47 21.17
CA GLY A 417 -0.91 4.43 20.11
C GLY A 417 -2.11 5.31 19.72
N CYS A 418 -3.32 4.75 19.64
CA CYS A 418 -4.53 5.52 19.37
C CYS A 418 -4.88 6.49 20.51
N ALA A 419 -4.65 6.11 21.77
CA ALA A 419 -4.86 6.99 22.92
C ALA A 419 -3.90 8.19 22.92
N ASP A 420 -2.64 7.99 22.55
CA ASP A 420 -1.64 9.06 22.42
C ASP A 420 -1.87 9.96 21.17
N ALA A 421 -2.48 9.41 20.12
CA ALA A 421 -2.92 10.14 18.93
C ALA A 421 -4.23 10.93 19.12
N THR A 422 -4.91 10.81 20.27
CA THR A 422 -6.20 11.48 20.53
C THR A 422 -5.99 12.96 20.84
N ILE A 423 -6.69 13.84 20.11
CA ILE A 423 -6.69 15.30 20.34
C ILE A 423 -7.88 15.71 21.23
N ARG A 424 -7.74 16.85 21.92
CA ARG A 424 -8.81 17.48 22.72
C ARG A 424 -9.96 18.02 21.87
N GLN A 425 -9.64 18.52 20.68
CA GLN A 425 -10.58 19.29 19.85
C GLN A 425 -11.46 18.42 18.94
N ALA A 426 -11.18 17.12 18.78
CA ALA A 426 -12.06 16.19 18.05
C ALA A 426 -11.99 14.74 18.55
N ASN A 427 -13.14 14.06 18.55
CA ASN A 427 -13.26 12.64 18.87
C ASN A 427 -13.22 11.79 17.58
N TRP A 428 -12.03 11.61 17.01
CA TRP A 428 -11.85 10.87 15.75
C TRP A 428 -11.96 9.34 15.93
N ASP A 429 -12.63 8.68 14.99
CA ASP A 429 -12.94 7.24 15.04
C ASP A 429 -11.82 6.34 14.48
N ALA A 430 -10.99 5.80 15.37
CA ALA A 430 -9.98 4.78 15.02
C ALA A 430 -10.56 3.36 14.81
N SER A 431 -11.84 3.09 15.08
CA SER A 431 -12.39 1.72 15.09
C SER A 431 -12.29 1.01 13.74
N LYS A 432 -12.44 1.74 12.63
CA LYS A 432 -12.30 1.21 11.26
C LYS A 432 -10.88 0.71 10.98
N VAL A 433 -9.87 1.36 11.56
CA VAL A 433 -8.45 0.95 11.43
C VAL A 433 -8.16 -0.22 12.38
N LYS A 434 -8.72 -0.20 13.59
CA LYS A 434 -8.64 -1.30 14.57
C LYS A 434 -9.25 -2.60 14.04
N GLU A 435 -10.42 -2.54 13.42
CA GLU A 435 -11.08 -3.70 12.81
C GLU A 435 -10.42 -4.11 11.47
N LYS A 436 -9.65 -3.22 10.83
CA LYS A 436 -8.74 -3.64 9.75
C LYS A 436 -7.53 -4.40 10.31
N LEU A 437 -6.89 -3.91 11.38
CA LEU A 437 -5.77 -4.59 12.04
C LEU A 437 -6.16 -6.00 12.46
N ARG A 438 -7.33 -6.15 13.08
CA ARG A 438 -7.88 -7.45 13.48
C ARG A 438 -7.98 -8.42 12.30
N ARG A 439 -8.57 -7.99 11.18
CA ARG A 439 -8.70 -8.84 9.98
C ARG A 439 -7.35 -9.14 9.32
N ASP A 440 -6.42 -8.18 9.30
CA ASP A 440 -5.06 -8.38 8.82
C ASP A 440 -4.33 -9.46 9.67
N ILE A 441 -4.52 -9.44 11.01
CA ILE A 441 -4.04 -10.44 11.98
C ILE A 441 -4.70 -11.82 11.79
N ASP A 442 -6.03 -11.88 11.72
CA ASP A 442 -6.77 -13.15 11.61
C ASP A 442 -6.49 -13.85 10.26
N ALA A 443 -6.28 -13.07 9.19
CA ALA A 443 -5.84 -13.57 7.90
C ALA A 443 -4.40 -14.11 7.95
N HIS A 444 -3.45 -13.39 8.55
CA HIS A 444 -2.07 -13.87 8.70
C HIS A 444 -2.01 -15.15 9.56
N THR A 445 -2.72 -15.15 10.70
CA THR A 445 -2.84 -16.33 11.59
C THR A 445 -3.38 -17.54 10.84
N SER A 446 -4.38 -17.35 9.98
CA SER A 446 -4.95 -18.44 9.18
C SER A 446 -4.04 -18.91 8.05
N SER A 447 -3.25 -18.01 7.45
CA SER A 447 -2.19 -18.38 6.50
C SER A 447 -1.10 -19.24 7.16
N VAL A 448 -0.58 -18.81 8.32
CA VAL A 448 0.42 -19.56 9.10
C VAL A 448 -0.14 -20.91 9.56
N ARG A 449 -1.40 -20.96 10.01
CA ARG A 449 -2.11 -22.21 10.36
C ARG A 449 -2.11 -23.18 9.18
N ASN A 450 -2.53 -22.74 8.00
CA ASN A 450 -2.64 -23.59 6.81
C ASN A 450 -1.28 -24.06 6.27
N ALA A 451 -0.24 -23.21 6.37
CA ALA A 451 1.13 -23.57 6.01
C ALA A 451 1.67 -24.67 6.94
N LYS A 452 1.56 -24.49 8.27
CA LYS A 452 2.03 -25.48 9.26
C LYS A 452 1.24 -26.79 9.24
N LEU A 453 -0.06 -26.75 8.93
CA LEU A 453 -0.87 -27.95 8.72
C LEU A 453 -0.45 -28.73 7.47
N SER A 454 -0.14 -28.05 6.37
CA SER A 454 0.42 -28.67 5.16
C SER A 454 1.80 -29.31 5.43
N GLU A 455 2.66 -28.64 6.18
CA GLU A 455 3.99 -29.14 6.58
C GLU A 455 3.90 -30.40 7.45
N LEU A 456 2.99 -30.43 8.43
CA LEU A 456 2.69 -31.63 9.22
C LEU A 456 2.12 -32.76 8.35
N MET A 457 1.15 -32.47 7.49
CA MET A 457 0.53 -33.48 6.62
C MET A 457 1.56 -34.14 5.70
N VAL A 458 2.42 -33.36 5.02
CA VAL A 458 3.53 -33.87 4.21
C VAL A 458 4.55 -34.68 5.02
N THR A 459 4.68 -34.42 6.33
CA THR A 459 5.56 -35.19 7.22
C THR A 459 4.97 -36.57 7.53
N TYR A 460 3.68 -36.64 7.89
CA TYR A 460 2.99 -37.92 8.12
C TYR A 460 2.77 -38.73 6.82
N GLU A 461 2.59 -38.07 5.67
CA GLU A 461 2.60 -38.72 4.34
C GLU A 461 3.94 -39.44 4.08
N LYS A 462 5.07 -38.80 4.38
CA LYS A 462 6.41 -39.42 4.26
C LYS A 462 6.61 -40.56 5.24
N GLN A 463 6.11 -40.44 6.47
CA GLN A 463 6.11 -41.51 7.46
C GLN A 463 5.33 -42.73 6.96
N LEU A 464 4.12 -42.53 6.42
CA LEU A 464 3.30 -43.58 5.83
C LEU A 464 3.96 -44.23 4.60
N ILE A 465 4.59 -43.46 3.71
CA ILE A 465 5.36 -44.02 2.59
C ILE A 465 6.45 -44.95 3.12
N ARG A 466 7.21 -44.53 4.14
CA ARG A 466 8.29 -45.35 4.72
C ARG A 466 7.76 -46.62 5.39
N SER A 467 6.77 -46.49 6.27
CA SER A 467 6.17 -47.63 7.00
C SER A 467 5.48 -48.64 6.09
N LEU A 468 4.87 -48.22 4.98
CA LEU A 468 4.12 -49.11 4.10
C LEU A 468 4.97 -49.72 2.97
N SER A 469 5.95 -49.00 2.42
CA SER A 469 6.60 -49.43 1.16
C SER A 469 7.47 -50.67 1.30
N GLU A 470 8.33 -50.73 2.32
CA GLU A 470 9.26 -51.86 2.54
C GLU A 470 8.51 -53.15 2.97
N PRO A 471 7.56 -53.12 3.92
CA PRO A 471 6.83 -54.33 4.31
C PRO A 471 5.88 -54.83 3.22
N VAL A 472 5.25 -53.94 2.43
CA VAL A 472 4.41 -54.37 1.29
C VAL A 472 5.24 -55.05 0.20
N GLU A 473 6.47 -54.59 -0.08
CA GLU A 473 7.35 -55.26 -1.05
C GLU A 473 7.69 -56.69 -0.60
N SER A 474 8.18 -56.86 0.64
CA SER A 474 8.51 -58.19 1.20
C SER A 474 7.31 -59.15 1.29
N LEU A 475 6.10 -58.64 1.55
CA LEU A 475 4.87 -59.45 1.51
C LEU A 475 4.52 -59.94 0.08
N PHE A 476 4.86 -59.16 -0.95
CA PHE A 476 4.72 -59.57 -2.35
C PHE A 476 5.85 -60.50 -2.85
N ASP A 477 7.04 -60.46 -2.24
CA ASP A 477 8.09 -61.48 -2.46
C ASP A 477 7.70 -62.84 -1.85
N ALA A 478 7.16 -62.84 -0.63
CA ALA A 478 6.73 -64.06 0.05
C ALA A 478 5.55 -64.77 -0.66
N ALA A 479 4.57 -63.99 -1.14
CA ALA A 479 3.42 -64.42 -1.94
C ALA A 479 2.61 -65.60 -1.34
N GLY A 480 2.35 -65.54 -0.03
CA GLY A 480 1.45 -66.45 0.66
C GLY A 480 -0.03 -66.26 0.28
N ARG A 481 -0.88 -67.24 0.59
CA ARG A 481 -2.35 -67.09 0.40
C ARG A 481 -2.95 -66.01 1.30
N ASP A 482 -2.26 -65.68 2.37
CA ASP A 482 -2.56 -64.64 3.34
C ASP A 482 -1.98 -63.26 3.00
N THR A 483 -1.15 -63.11 1.95
CA THR A 483 -0.46 -61.84 1.59
C THR A 483 -1.42 -60.64 1.65
N TRP A 484 -2.60 -60.71 1.04
CA TRP A 484 -3.55 -59.61 1.05
C TRP A 484 -4.22 -59.36 2.41
N ALA A 485 -4.37 -60.36 3.28
CA ALA A 485 -4.87 -60.18 4.64
C ALA A 485 -3.81 -59.53 5.54
N SER A 486 -2.55 -59.95 5.41
CA SER A 486 -1.40 -59.34 6.08
C SER A 486 -1.18 -57.89 5.64
N ILE A 487 -1.34 -57.60 4.34
CA ILE A 487 -1.35 -56.23 3.77
C ILE A 487 -2.51 -55.39 4.33
N ARG A 488 -3.75 -55.94 4.46
CA ARG A 488 -4.87 -55.22 5.09
C ARG A 488 -4.61 -54.90 6.56
N LYS A 489 -4.04 -55.85 7.33
CA LYS A 489 -3.70 -55.66 8.74
C LYS A 489 -2.59 -54.59 8.93
N LEU A 490 -1.58 -54.59 8.07
CA LEU A 490 -0.55 -53.56 8.05
C LEU A 490 -1.16 -52.18 7.76
N LEU A 491 -1.97 -52.06 6.70
CA LEU A 491 -2.62 -50.81 6.33
C LEU A 491 -3.47 -50.25 7.48
N THR A 492 -4.30 -51.06 8.13
CA THR A 492 -5.13 -50.59 9.24
C THR A 492 -4.32 -50.23 10.48
N LEU A 493 -3.23 -50.92 10.78
CA LEU A 493 -2.35 -50.60 11.91
C LEU A 493 -1.59 -49.28 11.69
N GLU A 494 -0.79 -49.18 10.62
CA GLU A 494 0.05 -48.01 10.35
C GLU A 494 -0.79 -46.74 10.14
N THR A 495 -1.93 -46.86 9.44
CA THR A 495 -2.83 -45.71 9.24
C THR A 495 -3.52 -45.29 10.54
N ALA A 496 -3.80 -46.22 11.46
CA ALA A 496 -4.34 -45.87 12.78
C ALA A 496 -3.30 -45.18 13.69
N ILE A 497 -2.05 -45.64 13.65
CA ILE A 497 -0.92 -45.00 14.36
C ILE A 497 -0.72 -43.57 13.83
N ALA A 498 -0.51 -43.41 12.52
CA ALA A 498 -0.29 -42.10 11.90
C ALA A 498 -1.49 -41.16 12.11
N ALA A 499 -2.73 -41.65 12.03
CA ALA A 499 -3.91 -40.85 12.33
C ALA A 499 -4.01 -40.42 13.81
N SER A 500 -3.58 -41.26 14.75
CA SER A 500 -3.56 -40.94 16.19
C SER A 500 -2.48 -39.90 16.52
N GLU A 501 -1.27 -40.08 15.98
CA GLU A 501 -0.15 -39.15 16.15
C GLU A 501 -0.47 -37.78 15.52
N PHE A 502 -0.98 -37.78 14.28
CA PHE A 502 -1.39 -36.56 13.58
C PHE A 502 -2.54 -35.84 14.30
N SER A 503 -3.58 -36.56 14.75
CA SER A 503 -4.67 -36.01 15.57
C SER A 503 -4.16 -35.36 16.86
N THR A 504 -3.15 -35.98 17.49
CA THR A 504 -2.49 -35.41 18.68
C THR A 504 -1.71 -34.14 18.33
N ALA A 505 -0.95 -34.12 17.24
CA ALA A 505 -0.18 -32.96 16.80
C ALA A 505 -1.08 -31.74 16.46
N ILE A 506 -2.17 -31.96 15.71
CA ILE A 506 -3.08 -30.88 15.28
C ILE A 506 -4.01 -30.37 16.40
N SER A 507 -4.08 -31.05 17.55
CA SER A 507 -4.91 -30.62 18.69
C SER A 507 -4.62 -29.19 19.15
N SER A 508 -3.37 -28.75 19.07
CA SER A 508 -2.90 -27.41 19.44
C SER A 508 -3.29 -26.27 18.47
N PHE A 509 -3.97 -26.59 17.37
CA PHE A 509 -4.33 -25.64 16.30
C PHE A 509 -5.77 -25.11 16.41
N GLU A 510 -6.57 -25.65 17.35
CA GLU A 510 -7.98 -25.30 17.60
C GLU A 510 -8.85 -25.33 16.32
N LEU A 511 -8.70 -26.40 15.54
CA LEU A 511 -9.46 -26.65 14.32
C LEU A 511 -10.92 -27.07 14.58
N ASP A 512 -11.79 -26.79 13.62
CA ASP A 512 -13.15 -27.33 13.62
C ASP A 512 -13.15 -28.85 13.37
N ARG A 513 -14.16 -29.52 13.93
CA ARG A 513 -14.28 -30.98 13.87
C ARG A 513 -14.36 -31.53 12.44
N SER A 514 -15.05 -30.83 11.54
CA SER A 514 -15.20 -31.22 10.13
C SER A 514 -13.87 -31.18 9.37
N THR A 515 -13.04 -30.16 9.59
CA THR A 515 -11.69 -30.08 9.00
C THR A 515 -10.79 -31.17 9.57
N VAL A 516 -10.83 -31.44 10.88
CA VAL A 516 -10.07 -32.55 11.50
C VAL A 516 -10.48 -33.90 10.92
N GLU A 517 -11.78 -34.20 10.86
CA GLU A 517 -12.30 -35.45 10.31
C GLU A 517 -11.98 -35.59 8.81
N LYS A 518 -11.98 -34.48 8.05
CA LYS A 518 -11.56 -34.46 6.65
C LYS A 518 -10.06 -34.74 6.49
N MET A 519 -9.17 -34.02 7.19
CA MET A 519 -7.72 -34.22 7.06
C MET A 519 -7.30 -35.65 7.48
N LEU A 520 -7.96 -36.21 8.50
CA LEU A 520 -7.79 -37.62 8.88
C LEU A 520 -8.29 -38.60 7.81
N GLN A 521 -9.28 -38.21 7.00
CA GLN A 521 -9.74 -39.02 5.87
C GLN A 521 -8.81 -38.89 4.66
N ASP A 522 -8.37 -37.68 4.33
CA ASP A 522 -7.39 -37.42 3.26
C ASP A 522 -6.09 -38.23 3.52
N LEU A 523 -5.64 -38.31 4.78
CA LEU A 523 -4.48 -39.12 5.20
C LEU A 523 -4.71 -40.65 5.04
N ARG A 524 -5.92 -41.15 5.29
CA ARG A 524 -6.28 -42.57 5.09
C ARG A 524 -6.33 -42.93 3.61
N ASP A 525 -6.92 -42.06 2.79
CA ASP A 525 -6.98 -42.28 1.35
C ASP A 525 -5.61 -42.10 0.70
N TYR A 526 -4.72 -41.27 1.26
CA TYR A 526 -3.29 -41.26 0.91
C TYR A 526 -2.61 -42.60 1.21
N ALA A 527 -2.75 -43.15 2.42
CA ALA A 527 -2.19 -44.45 2.79
C ALA A 527 -2.68 -45.58 1.84
N ARG A 528 -3.97 -45.57 1.50
CA ARG A 528 -4.54 -46.46 0.48
C ARG A 528 -3.91 -46.24 -0.90
N ASN A 529 -3.78 -44.99 -1.36
CA ASN A 529 -3.22 -44.68 -2.68
C ASN A 529 -1.73 -45.05 -2.80
N VAL A 530 -0.93 -44.87 -1.75
CA VAL A 530 0.47 -45.36 -1.65
C VAL A 530 0.51 -46.86 -1.87
N LEU A 531 -0.38 -47.61 -1.21
CA LEU A 531 -0.46 -49.06 -1.31
C LEU A 531 -0.96 -49.52 -2.70
N GLU A 532 -1.99 -48.87 -3.27
CA GLU A 532 -2.43 -49.12 -4.65
C GLU A 532 -1.32 -48.87 -5.69
N LYS A 533 -0.50 -47.82 -5.49
CA LYS A 533 0.66 -47.53 -6.32
C LYS A 533 1.73 -48.61 -6.18
N LYS A 534 2.13 -48.94 -4.94
CA LYS A 534 3.15 -49.95 -4.66
C LYS A 534 2.74 -51.33 -5.19
N ALA A 535 1.49 -51.76 -4.98
CA ALA A 535 0.97 -53.01 -5.53
C ALA A 535 1.02 -53.06 -7.08
N ARG A 536 0.84 -51.90 -7.76
CA ARG A 536 0.95 -51.80 -9.22
C ARG A 536 2.41 -51.81 -9.70
N GLU A 537 3.33 -51.20 -8.96
CA GLU A 537 4.78 -51.30 -9.20
C GLU A 537 5.26 -52.76 -9.05
N GLU A 538 4.85 -53.44 -7.97
CA GLU A 538 5.19 -54.84 -7.73
C GLU A 538 4.56 -55.78 -8.76
N ALA A 539 3.32 -55.55 -9.19
CA ALA A 539 2.71 -56.32 -10.29
C ALA A 539 3.43 -56.14 -11.63
N GLY A 540 4.10 -55.00 -11.86
CA GLY A 540 5.00 -54.81 -13.01
C GLY A 540 6.19 -55.77 -13.00
N LYS A 541 6.66 -56.20 -11.82
CA LYS A 541 7.77 -57.16 -11.64
C LYS A 541 7.32 -58.63 -11.73
N VAL A 542 6.03 -58.93 -11.88
CA VAL A 542 5.47 -60.28 -11.70
C VAL A 542 6.14 -61.37 -12.54
N LEU A 543 6.53 -61.10 -13.79
CA LEU A 543 7.21 -62.09 -14.64
C LEU A 543 8.59 -62.48 -14.09
N ILE A 544 9.30 -61.54 -13.47
CA ILE A 544 10.61 -61.78 -12.86
C ILE A 544 10.40 -62.67 -11.62
N ARG A 545 9.54 -62.24 -10.68
CA ARG A 545 9.19 -63.02 -9.49
C ARG A 545 8.64 -64.42 -9.81
N MET A 546 7.90 -64.59 -10.92
CA MET A 546 7.44 -65.90 -11.37
C MET A 546 8.61 -66.79 -11.80
N LYS A 547 9.60 -66.26 -12.53
CA LYS A 547 10.82 -67.00 -12.88
C LYS A 547 11.68 -67.30 -11.65
N ASP A 548 11.76 -66.39 -10.69
CA ASP A 548 12.51 -66.60 -9.45
C ASP A 548 11.83 -67.67 -8.59
N ARG A 549 10.50 -67.62 -8.43
CA ARG A 549 9.72 -68.62 -7.68
C ARG A 549 9.71 -69.98 -8.39
N PHE A 550 9.68 -70.00 -9.72
CA PHE A 550 9.89 -71.23 -10.50
C PHE A 550 11.28 -71.80 -10.23
N SER A 551 12.33 -70.98 -10.35
CA SER A 551 13.73 -71.41 -10.17
C SER A 551 14.01 -71.87 -8.74
N ALA A 552 13.41 -71.24 -7.73
CA ALA A 552 13.47 -71.68 -6.35
C ALA A 552 12.93 -73.11 -6.20
N VAL A 553 11.70 -73.38 -6.66
CA VAL A 553 11.02 -74.68 -6.50
C VAL A 553 11.56 -75.76 -7.45
N PHE A 554 12.02 -75.38 -8.64
CA PHE A 554 12.54 -76.30 -9.66
C PHE A 554 13.99 -76.70 -9.41
N SER A 555 14.85 -75.73 -9.07
CA SER A 555 16.30 -75.92 -8.95
C SER A 555 16.77 -76.27 -7.55
N HIS A 556 15.88 -76.40 -6.56
CA HIS A 556 16.20 -76.83 -5.20
C HIS A 556 15.32 -78.00 -4.76
N ASP A 557 15.75 -78.71 -3.72
CA ASP A 557 14.96 -79.71 -2.99
C ASP A 557 14.22 -79.10 -1.79
N ASN A 558 13.53 -79.94 -1.01
CA ASN A 558 12.74 -79.52 0.14
C ASN A 558 13.60 -78.97 1.29
N ASP A 559 14.89 -79.31 1.31
CA ASP A 559 15.88 -78.83 2.28
C ASP A 559 16.59 -77.55 1.78
N SER A 560 16.08 -76.96 0.68
CA SER A 560 16.60 -75.77 0.00
C SER A 560 18.00 -75.94 -0.61
N MET A 561 18.47 -77.18 -0.80
CA MET A 561 19.77 -77.47 -1.42
C MET A 561 19.63 -77.53 -2.95
N PRO A 562 20.64 -77.07 -3.73
CA PRO A 562 20.59 -77.10 -5.19
C PRO A 562 20.41 -78.53 -5.75
N ARG A 563 19.32 -78.72 -6.49
CA ARG A 563 18.86 -80.03 -6.97
C ARG A 563 19.83 -80.61 -8.00
N VAL A 564 20.36 -81.81 -7.71
CA VAL A 564 21.26 -82.52 -8.62
C VAL A 564 20.48 -83.62 -9.35
N TRP A 565 20.24 -83.41 -10.65
CA TRP A 565 19.54 -84.35 -11.54
C TRP A 565 20.22 -85.73 -11.55
N THR A 566 19.76 -86.64 -10.69
CA THR A 566 20.37 -87.96 -10.44
C THR A 566 19.64 -89.11 -11.14
N GLY A 567 18.58 -88.81 -11.90
CA GLY A 567 17.82 -89.80 -12.67
C GLY A 567 16.67 -90.47 -11.92
N LYS A 568 16.59 -90.31 -10.59
CA LYS A 568 15.48 -90.83 -9.74
C LYS A 568 14.29 -89.89 -9.60
N GLU A 569 14.42 -88.66 -10.10
CA GLU A 569 13.47 -87.57 -9.90
C GLU A 569 12.53 -87.46 -11.11
N ASP A 570 11.23 -87.29 -10.87
CA ASP A 570 10.28 -86.99 -11.95
C ASP A 570 10.26 -85.49 -12.24
N ILE A 571 11.00 -85.10 -13.28
CA ILE A 571 11.04 -83.72 -13.76
C ILE A 571 9.63 -83.21 -14.13
N LYS A 572 8.67 -84.07 -14.51
CA LYS A 572 7.31 -83.63 -14.86
C LYS A 572 6.51 -83.18 -13.65
N THR A 573 6.58 -83.88 -12.52
CA THR A 573 5.93 -83.43 -11.27
C THR A 573 6.61 -82.17 -10.72
N ILE A 574 7.95 -82.15 -10.65
CA ILE A 574 8.71 -80.98 -10.20
C ILE A 574 8.41 -79.74 -11.07
N THR A 575 8.33 -79.90 -12.40
CA THR A 575 7.90 -78.83 -13.32
C THR A 575 6.45 -78.40 -13.05
N LYS A 576 5.53 -79.34 -12.82
CA LYS A 576 4.12 -79.04 -12.52
C LYS A 576 3.98 -78.27 -11.20
N ASP A 577 4.75 -78.62 -10.18
CA ASP A 577 4.70 -77.99 -8.86
C ASP A 577 5.37 -76.61 -8.86
N ALA A 578 6.51 -76.45 -9.54
CA ALA A 578 7.13 -75.14 -9.77
C ALA A 578 6.24 -74.21 -10.61
N CYS A 579 5.54 -74.73 -11.62
CA CYS A 579 4.51 -73.99 -12.35
C CYS A 579 3.33 -73.62 -11.45
N THR A 580 2.88 -74.54 -10.59
CA THR A 580 1.77 -74.31 -9.64
C THR A 580 2.12 -73.21 -8.63
N ALA A 581 3.32 -73.21 -8.07
CA ALA A 581 3.80 -72.15 -7.18
C ALA A 581 3.85 -70.78 -7.90
N SER A 582 4.34 -70.77 -9.14
CA SER A 582 4.42 -69.55 -9.96
C SER A 582 3.03 -69.01 -10.37
N LEU A 583 2.05 -69.90 -10.56
CA LEU A 583 0.68 -69.51 -10.88
C LEU A 583 -0.10 -68.99 -9.67
N ARG A 584 0.23 -69.43 -8.44
CA ARG A 584 -0.28 -68.82 -7.19
C ARG A 584 0.27 -67.41 -6.97
N LEU A 585 1.56 -67.19 -7.23
CA LEU A 585 2.13 -65.85 -7.23
C LEU A 585 1.37 -64.93 -8.21
N LEU A 586 1.09 -65.41 -9.43
CA LEU A 586 0.29 -64.66 -10.40
C LEU A 586 -1.13 -64.38 -9.87
N SER A 587 -1.85 -65.37 -9.31
CA SER A 587 -3.22 -65.14 -8.79
C SER A 587 -3.26 -64.13 -7.65
N VAL A 588 -2.21 -64.05 -6.82
CA VAL A 588 -2.04 -62.99 -5.79
C VAL A 588 -1.83 -61.62 -6.43
N MET A 589 -1.00 -61.49 -7.47
CA MET A 589 -0.60 -60.18 -8.04
C MET A 589 -1.53 -59.62 -9.14
N VAL A 590 -2.58 -60.35 -9.55
CA VAL A 590 -3.52 -59.93 -10.61
C VAL A 590 -4.51 -58.85 -10.18
N ALA A 591 -4.88 -58.76 -8.90
CA ALA A 591 -5.93 -57.87 -8.40
C ALA A 591 -5.70 -57.38 -6.97
N ILE A 592 -6.13 -56.14 -6.68
CA ILE A 592 -6.07 -55.48 -5.37
C ILE A 592 -7.24 -55.96 -4.49
N ARG A 593 -6.93 -56.60 -3.37
CA ARG A 593 -7.91 -57.24 -2.45
C ARG A 593 -7.99 -56.54 -1.08
N LEU A 594 -8.30 -55.24 -1.11
CA LEU A 594 -8.46 -54.42 0.10
C LEU A 594 -9.88 -54.48 0.71
N ASP A 595 -10.92 -54.71 -0.09
CA ASP A 595 -12.32 -54.61 0.34
C ASP A 595 -12.95 -55.94 0.81
N GLU A 596 -12.13 -56.97 1.07
CA GLU A 596 -12.54 -58.35 1.45
C GLU A 596 -13.53 -59.09 0.50
N LYS A 597 -13.82 -58.52 -0.67
CA LYS A 597 -14.66 -59.13 -1.71
C LYS A 597 -14.01 -60.42 -2.23
N PRO A 598 -14.74 -61.56 -2.25
CA PRO A 598 -14.22 -62.81 -2.80
C PRO A 598 -14.18 -62.74 -4.33
N ASP A 599 -13.14 -63.31 -4.93
CA ASP A 599 -13.00 -63.47 -6.38
C ASP A 599 -12.64 -64.90 -6.76
N LYS A 600 -13.02 -65.30 -7.98
CA LYS A 600 -12.72 -66.64 -8.54
C LYS A 600 -11.42 -66.67 -9.37
N ILE A 601 -10.53 -65.68 -9.25
CA ILE A 601 -9.39 -65.50 -10.16
C ILE A 601 -8.41 -66.67 -10.07
N GLU A 602 -8.09 -67.18 -8.88
CA GLU A 602 -7.22 -68.37 -8.74
C GLU A 602 -7.81 -69.57 -9.48
N ASN A 603 -9.09 -69.90 -9.27
CA ASN A 603 -9.76 -71.03 -9.92
C ASN A 603 -9.81 -70.89 -11.46
N ILE A 604 -10.04 -69.67 -11.97
CA ILE A 604 -10.07 -69.39 -13.42
C ILE A 604 -8.66 -69.52 -14.03
N LEU A 605 -7.63 -69.01 -13.36
CA LEU A 605 -6.24 -69.13 -13.81
C LEU A 605 -5.79 -70.61 -13.83
N PHE A 606 -6.07 -71.38 -12.78
CA PHE A 606 -5.65 -72.78 -12.70
C PHE A 606 -6.33 -73.65 -13.77
N SER A 607 -7.65 -73.60 -13.89
CA SER A 607 -8.39 -74.37 -14.90
C SER A 607 -8.00 -73.99 -16.33
N SER A 608 -7.84 -72.70 -16.64
CA SER A 608 -7.51 -72.24 -18.00
C SER A 608 -6.05 -72.48 -18.40
N LEU A 609 -5.10 -72.36 -17.46
CA LEU A 609 -3.65 -72.31 -17.79
C LEU A 609 -2.85 -73.57 -17.45
N MET A 610 -3.39 -74.50 -16.64
CA MET A 610 -2.73 -75.77 -16.33
C MET A 610 -3.39 -76.98 -17.02
N GLU A 611 -4.72 -77.04 -17.09
CA GLU A 611 -5.44 -78.20 -17.64
C GLU A 611 -5.53 -78.19 -19.17
N GLY A 612 -5.55 -77.00 -19.78
CA GLY A 612 -5.57 -76.82 -21.25
C GLY A 612 -4.34 -77.35 -22.01
N SER A 613 -3.32 -77.86 -21.31
CA SER A 613 -2.08 -78.39 -21.91
C SER A 613 -2.18 -79.83 -22.43
N VAL A 614 -3.31 -80.52 -22.25
CA VAL A 614 -3.47 -81.95 -22.58
C VAL A 614 -4.32 -82.20 -23.85
N ALA A 615 -4.99 -81.17 -24.37
CA ALA A 615 -5.95 -81.29 -25.48
C ALA A 615 -5.28 -81.39 -26.88
N VAL A 616 -4.48 -82.43 -27.10
CA VAL A 616 -4.00 -82.81 -28.45
C VAL A 616 -5.07 -83.64 -29.17
N ALA A 617 -5.78 -82.99 -30.10
CA ALA A 617 -6.52 -83.58 -31.22
C ALA A 617 -7.26 -84.92 -30.99
N SER A 618 -8.47 -84.85 -30.42
CA SER A 618 -9.51 -85.88 -30.61
C SER A 618 -10.81 -85.22 -31.05
N SER A 619 -11.27 -85.51 -32.27
CA SER A 619 -12.43 -84.85 -32.88
C SER A 619 -13.73 -85.64 -32.71
N GLN A 620 -14.68 -85.13 -31.92
CA GLN A 620 -16.11 -85.17 -32.27
C GLN A 620 -16.99 -84.26 -31.39
N ASP A 621 -18.20 -84.03 -31.92
CA ASP A 621 -19.38 -83.36 -31.36
C ASP A 621 -19.37 -81.87 -31.00
N ARG A 622 -20.51 -81.24 -31.34
CA ARG A 622 -20.85 -79.83 -31.14
C ARG A 622 -21.76 -79.70 -29.91
N SER A 623 -21.54 -78.66 -29.09
CA SER A 623 -22.51 -77.56 -28.95
C SER A 623 -22.09 -76.57 -27.85
N ILE A 624 -22.68 -75.36 -27.92
CA ILE A 624 -22.57 -74.23 -26.98
C ILE A 624 -21.16 -73.62 -26.87
N THR A 625 -21.08 -72.33 -27.21
CA THR A 625 -19.86 -71.52 -27.14
C THR A 625 -19.49 -71.17 -25.70
N THR A 626 -18.63 -71.96 -25.06
CA THR A 626 -17.91 -71.52 -23.85
C THR A 626 -16.84 -70.50 -24.25
N SER A 627 -17.14 -69.22 -24.11
CA SER A 627 -16.16 -68.13 -24.30
C SER A 627 -14.96 -68.34 -23.36
N ASP A 628 -13.75 -68.34 -23.90
CA ASP A 628 -12.50 -68.43 -23.13
C ASP A 628 -12.49 -67.38 -21.99
N PRO A 629 -12.46 -67.77 -20.71
CA PRO A 629 -12.53 -66.82 -19.60
C PRO A 629 -11.33 -65.87 -19.57
N LEU A 630 -10.22 -66.20 -20.24
CA LEU A 630 -9.05 -65.35 -20.36
C LEU A 630 -9.00 -64.51 -21.66
N SER A 631 -10.05 -64.55 -22.51
CA SER A 631 -10.17 -63.64 -23.65
C SER A 631 -10.92 -62.34 -23.33
N SER A 632 -11.34 -62.14 -22.07
CA SER A 632 -11.97 -60.90 -21.58
C SER A 632 -10.93 -59.82 -21.29
N SER A 633 -11.25 -58.55 -21.58
CA SER A 633 -10.43 -57.40 -21.17
C SER A 633 -10.54 -57.10 -19.67
N THR A 634 -11.59 -57.56 -19.00
CA THR A 634 -11.88 -57.29 -17.57
C THR A 634 -12.26 -58.57 -16.81
N TRP A 635 -12.02 -58.56 -15.49
CA TRP A 635 -12.47 -59.60 -14.56
C TRP A 635 -13.93 -59.35 -14.15
N LYS A 636 -14.79 -60.37 -14.19
CA LYS A 636 -16.24 -60.23 -13.93
C LYS A 636 -16.59 -59.84 -12.48
N GLU A 637 -15.68 -60.04 -11.53
CA GLU A 637 -15.91 -59.87 -10.08
C GLU A 637 -15.01 -58.80 -9.44
N VAL A 638 -14.16 -58.11 -10.22
CA VAL A 638 -13.20 -57.12 -9.74
C VAL A 638 -13.33 -55.82 -10.54
N SER A 639 -13.26 -54.67 -9.84
CA SER A 639 -13.39 -53.36 -10.51
C SER A 639 -12.19 -53.06 -11.43
N PRO A 640 -12.35 -52.20 -12.45
CA PRO A 640 -11.23 -51.74 -13.26
C PRO A 640 -10.13 -51.04 -12.44
N LYS A 641 -10.46 -50.29 -11.38
CA LYS A 641 -9.47 -49.63 -10.50
C LYS A 641 -8.60 -50.66 -9.77
N ASN A 642 -9.20 -51.77 -9.32
CA ASN A 642 -8.55 -52.81 -8.55
C ASN A 642 -7.88 -53.89 -9.43
N THR A 643 -8.01 -53.83 -10.76
CA THR A 643 -7.36 -54.75 -11.68
C THR A 643 -5.90 -54.31 -11.90
N LEU A 644 -4.94 -55.19 -11.58
CA LEU A 644 -3.51 -54.94 -11.84
C LEU A 644 -3.08 -55.56 -13.18
N ILE A 645 -3.61 -56.73 -13.51
CA ILE A 645 -3.29 -57.49 -14.73
C ILE A 645 -4.60 -57.99 -15.34
N THR A 646 -4.83 -57.69 -16.62
CA THR A 646 -6.05 -58.15 -17.33
C THR A 646 -5.97 -59.66 -17.66
N PRO A 647 -7.12 -60.35 -17.89
CA PRO A 647 -7.11 -61.78 -18.25
C PRO A 647 -6.28 -62.08 -19.50
N VAL A 648 -6.35 -61.23 -20.53
CA VAL A 648 -5.53 -61.35 -21.75
C VAL A 648 -4.03 -61.21 -21.46
N GLN A 649 -3.64 -60.28 -20.58
CA GLN A 649 -2.25 -60.14 -20.13
C GLN A 649 -1.80 -61.34 -19.30
N CYS A 650 -2.65 -61.93 -18.46
CA CYS A 650 -2.32 -63.18 -17.75
C CYS A 650 -1.99 -64.30 -18.75
N LYS A 651 -2.78 -64.41 -19.84
CA LYS A 651 -2.57 -65.41 -20.89
C LYS A 651 -1.31 -65.16 -21.72
N SER A 652 -0.94 -63.91 -22.02
CA SER A 652 0.32 -63.61 -22.71
C SER A 652 1.54 -63.79 -21.80
N LEU A 653 1.45 -63.37 -20.54
CA LEU A 653 2.51 -63.49 -19.55
C LEU A 653 2.77 -64.94 -19.17
N TRP A 654 1.74 -65.79 -19.08
CA TRP A 654 1.91 -67.24 -18.89
C TRP A 654 2.61 -67.91 -20.07
N ARG A 655 2.25 -67.58 -21.33
CA ARG A 655 2.98 -68.09 -22.52
C ARG A 655 4.46 -67.67 -22.47
N ARG A 656 4.74 -66.41 -22.15
CA ARG A 656 6.10 -65.88 -22.07
C ARG A 656 6.91 -66.53 -20.94
N PHE A 657 6.32 -66.68 -19.76
CA PHE A 657 6.87 -67.43 -18.63
C PHE A 657 7.20 -68.88 -19.01
N LYS A 658 6.29 -69.56 -19.73
CA LYS A 658 6.53 -70.92 -20.23
C LYS A 658 7.71 -70.97 -21.20
N ALA A 659 7.75 -70.12 -22.23
CA ALA A 659 8.86 -70.10 -23.18
C ALA A 659 10.22 -69.77 -22.53
N GLU A 660 10.25 -68.84 -21.56
CA GLU A 660 11.48 -68.48 -20.83
C GLU A 660 11.93 -69.54 -19.80
N THR A 661 11.04 -70.45 -19.36
CA THR A 661 11.38 -71.55 -18.43
C THR A 661 11.56 -72.90 -19.13
N GLU A 662 11.01 -73.08 -20.34
CA GLU A 662 11.12 -74.28 -21.16
C GLU A 662 12.58 -74.62 -21.50
N TYR A 663 13.44 -73.61 -21.70
CA TYR A 663 14.88 -73.81 -21.83
C TYR A 663 15.49 -74.48 -20.58
N THR A 664 15.15 -73.99 -19.38
CA THR A 664 15.64 -74.55 -18.10
C THR A 664 15.15 -75.97 -17.86
N VAL A 665 13.88 -76.27 -18.21
CA VAL A 665 13.33 -77.64 -18.13
C VAL A 665 14.03 -78.56 -19.14
N THR A 666 14.26 -78.09 -20.37
CA THR A 666 14.98 -78.84 -21.40
C THR A 666 16.46 -79.05 -21.04
N GLN A 667 17.07 -78.10 -20.33
CA GLN A 667 18.42 -78.22 -19.79
C GLN A 667 18.49 -79.25 -18.66
N ALA A 668 17.49 -79.33 -17.78
CA ALA A 668 17.39 -80.37 -16.76
C ALA A 668 17.22 -81.77 -17.37
N ILE A 669 16.35 -81.91 -18.37
CA ILE A 669 16.13 -83.17 -19.11
C ILE A 669 17.40 -83.59 -19.86
N SER A 670 18.09 -82.66 -20.53
CA SER A 670 19.34 -82.98 -21.24
C SER A 670 20.51 -83.25 -20.28
N ALA A 671 20.57 -82.62 -19.10
CA ALA A 671 21.52 -82.97 -18.05
C ALA A 671 21.26 -84.38 -17.48
N GLN A 672 20.00 -84.74 -17.22
CA GLN A 672 19.59 -86.08 -16.80
C GLN A 672 19.97 -87.14 -17.86
N ALA A 673 19.81 -86.82 -19.15
CA ALA A 673 20.21 -87.69 -20.26
C ALA A 673 21.74 -87.82 -20.40
N TYR A 674 22.47 -86.70 -20.41
CA TYR A 674 23.92 -86.64 -20.54
C TYR A 674 24.65 -87.39 -19.41
N LYS A 675 24.19 -87.22 -18.16
CA LYS A 675 24.74 -87.93 -17.00
C LYS A 675 24.40 -89.42 -16.98
N ARG A 676 23.42 -89.85 -17.78
CA ARG A 676 23.07 -91.26 -18.03
C ARG A 676 23.86 -91.87 -19.20
N SER A 677 24.60 -91.07 -19.97
CA SER A 677 25.26 -91.48 -21.22
C SER A 677 26.78 -91.28 -21.26
N ASN A 678 27.44 -90.81 -20.20
CA ASN A 678 28.88 -90.49 -20.28
C ASN A 678 29.71 -90.88 -19.04
N ASN A 679 30.53 -91.93 -19.18
CA ASN A 679 31.71 -92.20 -18.36
C ASN A 679 32.94 -91.75 -19.17
N TRP A 680 33.49 -90.57 -18.90
CA TRP A 680 34.73 -90.11 -19.55
C TRP A 680 35.65 -89.36 -18.60
N LEU A 681 36.92 -89.73 -18.62
CA LEU A 681 38.02 -89.03 -17.97
C LEU A 681 38.54 -87.89 -18.89
N PRO A 682 39.16 -86.83 -18.33
CA PRO A 682 39.70 -85.74 -19.15
C PRO A 682 40.86 -86.20 -20.06
N PRO A 683 41.12 -85.51 -21.19
CA PRO A 683 42.15 -85.90 -22.15
C PRO A 683 43.56 -86.00 -21.54
N PRO A 684 44.41 -86.97 -21.99
CA PRO A 684 45.72 -87.21 -21.38
C PRO A 684 46.65 -85.99 -21.28
N TRP A 685 46.61 -85.08 -22.27
CA TRP A 685 47.45 -83.87 -22.25
C TRP A 685 47.11 -82.93 -21.08
N ALA A 686 45.84 -82.86 -20.66
CA ALA A 686 45.43 -82.05 -19.52
C ALA A 686 45.89 -82.67 -18.19
N ILE A 687 45.94 -84.00 -18.11
CA ILE A 687 46.48 -84.73 -16.96
C ILE A 687 47.99 -84.46 -16.83
N VAL A 688 48.74 -84.53 -17.93
CA VAL A 688 50.18 -84.20 -17.95
C VAL A 688 50.43 -82.74 -17.57
N ALA A 689 49.63 -81.80 -18.09
CA ALA A 689 49.76 -80.38 -17.75
C ALA A 689 49.54 -80.10 -16.25
N MET A 690 48.52 -80.72 -15.63
CA MET A 690 48.26 -80.58 -14.20
C MET A 690 49.36 -81.18 -13.31
N VAL A 691 50.04 -82.24 -13.76
CA VAL A 691 51.17 -82.86 -13.04
C VAL A 691 52.44 -82.00 -13.09
N VAL A 692 52.70 -81.31 -14.20
CA VAL A 692 53.92 -80.50 -14.38
C VAL A 692 53.81 -79.10 -13.76
N LEU A 693 52.64 -78.45 -13.87
CA LEU A 693 52.44 -77.07 -13.40
C LEU A 693 51.94 -76.96 -11.96
N GLY A 694 51.26 -77.99 -11.45
CA GLY A 694 50.43 -77.85 -10.26
C GLY A 694 49.05 -77.26 -10.58
N PHE A 695 48.03 -77.65 -9.80
CA PHE A 695 46.64 -77.33 -10.10
C PHE A 695 46.30 -75.84 -9.95
N ASN A 696 46.90 -75.15 -8.97
CA ASN A 696 46.65 -73.73 -8.72
C ASN A 696 47.24 -72.86 -9.84
N GLU A 697 48.50 -73.07 -10.21
CA GLU A 697 49.21 -72.35 -11.26
C GLU A 697 48.56 -72.57 -12.64
N PHE A 698 48.12 -73.79 -12.95
CA PHE A 698 47.36 -74.08 -14.17
C PHE A 698 46.02 -73.33 -14.21
N MET A 699 45.29 -73.28 -13.09
CA MET A 699 44.07 -72.46 -12.96
C MET A 699 44.36 -70.96 -13.04
N LEU A 700 45.47 -70.48 -12.47
CA LEU A 700 45.88 -69.07 -12.53
C LEU A 700 46.17 -68.64 -13.98
N LEU A 701 46.84 -69.50 -14.76
CA LEU A 701 47.17 -69.27 -16.16
C LEU A 701 45.91 -69.19 -17.04
N LEU A 702 44.95 -70.11 -16.85
CA LEU A 702 43.70 -70.14 -17.63
C LEU A 702 42.72 -69.03 -17.23
N ARG A 703 42.71 -68.61 -15.95
CA ARG A 703 41.72 -67.66 -15.43
C ARG A 703 42.12 -66.19 -15.60
N ASN A 704 43.35 -65.91 -16.01
CA ASN A 704 43.85 -64.54 -16.19
C ASN A 704 44.31 -64.29 -17.64
N PRO A 705 43.48 -63.63 -18.48
CA PRO A 705 43.74 -63.50 -19.92
C PRO A 705 45.00 -62.69 -20.24
N LEU A 706 45.49 -61.86 -19.32
CA LEU A 706 46.71 -61.07 -19.51
C LEU A 706 47.97 -61.94 -19.58
N TYR A 707 48.04 -63.07 -18.84
CA TYR A 707 49.18 -63.98 -18.92
C TYR A 707 49.18 -64.79 -20.22
N LEU A 708 48.01 -65.18 -20.73
CA LEU A 708 47.89 -65.80 -22.06
C LEU A 708 48.27 -64.81 -23.18
N LEU A 709 47.87 -63.54 -23.06
CA LEU A 709 48.28 -62.48 -23.99
C LEU A 709 49.81 -62.25 -23.96
N LEU A 710 50.42 -62.20 -22.77
CA LEU A 710 51.87 -62.07 -22.62
C LEU A 710 52.63 -63.26 -23.21
N LEU A 711 52.17 -64.49 -22.98
CA LEU A 711 52.74 -65.69 -23.61
C LEU A 711 52.64 -65.66 -25.14
N PHE A 712 51.51 -65.18 -25.67
CA PHE A 712 51.30 -65.05 -27.11
C PHE A 712 52.21 -63.98 -27.73
N ILE A 713 52.37 -62.82 -27.09
CA ILE A 713 53.29 -61.75 -27.50
C ILE A 713 54.75 -62.23 -27.44
N ALA A 714 55.15 -62.90 -26.35
CA ALA A 714 56.47 -63.48 -26.21
C ALA A 714 56.76 -64.53 -27.32
N TYR A 715 55.81 -65.42 -27.59
CA TYR A 715 55.91 -66.40 -28.68
C TYR A 715 56.05 -65.73 -30.06
N LEU A 716 55.27 -64.68 -30.36
CA LEU A 716 55.39 -63.93 -31.61
C LEU A 716 56.76 -63.24 -31.73
N LEU A 717 57.28 -62.63 -30.67
CA LEU A 717 58.60 -62.01 -30.66
C LEU A 717 59.73 -63.05 -30.83
N SER A 718 59.68 -64.17 -30.11
CA SER A 718 60.64 -65.27 -30.27
C SER A 718 60.61 -65.86 -31.68
N LYS A 719 59.42 -66.03 -32.27
CA LYS A 719 59.25 -66.49 -33.65
C LYS A 719 59.78 -65.47 -34.67
N ALA A 720 59.54 -64.18 -34.46
CA ALA A 720 60.08 -63.11 -35.31
C ALA A 720 61.62 -63.08 -35.28
N MET A 721 62.23 -63.21 -34.10
CA MET A 721 63.69 -63.34 -33.98
C MET A 721 64.22 -64.61 -34.66
N TRP A 722 63.57 -65.76 -34.45
CA TRP A 722 63.99 -67.04 -35.07
C TRP A 722 64.01 -66.96 -36.61
N VAL A 723 63.03 -66.27 -37.21
CA VAL A 723 62.96 -66.05 -38.67
C VAL A 723 63.98 -65.01 -39.14
N GLN A 724 64.13 -63.87 -38.44
CA GLN A 724 65.07 -62.82 -38.88
C GLN A 724 66.56 -63.16 -38.67
N MET A 725 66.88 -64.03 -37.72
CA MET A 725 68.27 -64.43 -37.46
C MET A 725 68.77 -65.54 -38.41
N ASP A 726 67.89 -66.09 -39.26
CA ASP A 726 68.16 -67.25 -40.13
C ASP A 726 68.97 -68.35 -39.42
N VAL A 727 68.47 -68.77 -38.25
CA VAL A 727 69.14 -69.74 -37.38
C VAL A 727 69.49 -71.05 -38.14
N PRO A 728 68.63 -71.61 -39.01
CA PRO A 728 68.97 -72.81 -39.79
C PRO A 728 70.10 -72.59 -40.81
N GLY A 729 70.18 -71.40 -41.43
CA GLY A 729 71.27 -71.06 -42.36
C GLY A 729 72.60 -70.83 -41.64
N GLN A 730 72.59 -70.07 -40.54
CA GLN A 730 73.81 -69.72 -39.78
C GLN A 730 74.53 -70.93 -39.18
N PHE A 731 73.81 -72.00 -38.82
CA PHE A 731 74.43 -73.20 -38.25
C PHE A 731 75.06 -74.17 -39.28
N GLN A 732 74.89 -73.94 -40.59
CA GLN A 732 75.50 -74.80 -41.63
C GLN A 732 77.04 -74.70 -41.68
N HIS A 733 77.62 -73.63 -41.14
CA HIS A 733 79.08 -73.44 -41.05
C HIS A 733 79.69 -73.90 -39.71
N GLY A 734 78.96 -74.72 -38.94
CA GLY A 734 79.45 -75.33 -37.70
C GLY A 734 79.03 -74.59 -36.44
N THR A 735 78.92 -75.33 -35.32
CA THR A 735 78.26 -74.87 -34.09
C THR A 735 78.92 -73.65 -33.44
N LEU A 736 80.26 -73.61 -33.37
CA LEU A 736 80.98 -72.50 -32.76
C LEU A 736 80.85 -71.20 -33.60
N ALA A 737 80.96 -71.32 -34.93
CA ALA A 737 80.80 -70.20 -35.86
C ALA A 737 79.35 -69.68 -35.87
N GLY A 738 78.37 -70.59 -35.87
CA GLY A 738 76.95 -70.26 -35.75
C GLY A 738 76.65 -69.48 -34.46
N LEU A 739 77.12 -69.94 -33.30
CA LEU A 739 76.92 -69.25 -32.02
C LEU A 739 77.57 -67.85 -31.97
N ILE A 740 78.77 -67.68 -32.53
CA ILE A 740 79.48 -66.38 -32.58
C ILE A 740 78.81 -65.42 -33.58
N SER A 741 78.35 -65.92 -34.73
CA SER A 741 77.57 -65.11 -35.69
C SER A 741 76.21 -64.69 -35.10
N ILE A 742 75.53 -65.61 -34.42
CA ILE A 742 74.26 -65.35 -33.73
C ILE A 742 74.44 -64.32 -32.61
N SER A 743 75.44 -64.45 -31.73
CA SER A 743 75.66 -63.50 -30.64
C SER A 743 76.06 -62.10 -31.13
N SER A 744 76.92 -62.02 -32.16
CA SER A 744 77.32 -60.73 -32.76
C SER A 744 76.22 -60.06 -33.58
N ARG A 745 75.27 -60.82 -34.16
CA ARG A 745 74.09 -60.27 -34.86
C ARG A 745 72.88 -60.04 -33.95
N PHE A 746 72.79 -60.67 -32.78
CA PHE A 746 71.65 -60.56 -31.87
C PHE A 746 71.35 -59.10 -31.49
N LEU A 747 72.34 -58.39 -30.93
CA LEU A 747 72.20 -56.98 -30.51
C LEU A 747 71.87 -56.05 -31.69
N PRO A 748 72.59 -56.08 -32.83
CA PRO A 748 72.22 -55.30 -34.02
C PRO A 748 70.81 -55.59 -34.54
N THR A 749 70.37 -56.86 -34.59
CA THR A 749 69.01 -57.21 -35.09
C THR A 749 67.92 -56.79 -34.10
N VAL A 750 68.13 -56.92 -32.79
CA VAL A 750 67.22 -56.37 -31.76
C VAL A 750 67.12 -54.86 -31.88
N MET A 751 68.26 -54.16 -32.06
CA MET A 751 68.26 -52.71 -32.30
C MET A 751 67.56 -52.35 -33.62
N ASN A 752 67.69 -53.13 -34.69
CA ASN A 752 67.00 -52.85 -35.97
C ASN A 752 65.49 -53.12 -35.89
N LEU A 753 65.04 -54.12 -35.13
CA LEU A 753 63.63 -54.36 -34.84
C LEU A 753 63.02 -53.23 -34.02
N LEU A 754 63.66 -52.86 -32.89
CA LEU A 754 63.22 -51.74 -32.06
C LEU A 754 63.26 -50.41 -32.83
N ARG A 755 64.28 -50.21 -33.66
CA ARG A 755 64.42 -49.02 -34.50
C ARG A 755 63.31 -48.93 -35.54
N ARG A 756 63.02 -50.00 -36.29
CA ARG A 756 61.86 -50.01 -37.21
C ARG A 756 60.54 -49.77 -36.48
N LEU A 757 60.32 -50.41 -35.34
CA LEU A 757 59.13 -50.18 -34.50
C LEU A 757 59.05 -48.75 -33.93
N SER A 758 60.15 -47.99 -33.90
CA SER A 758 60.19 -46.57 -33.51
C SER A 758 60.09 -45.60 -34.69
N GLU A 759 60.68 -45.92 -35.84
CA GLU A 759 60.62 -45.11 -37.06
C GLU A 759 59.23 -45.22 -37.73
N GLU A 760 58.61 -46.40 -37.67
CA GLU A 760 57.22 -46.64 -38.09
C GLU A 760 56.19 -46.05 -37.08
N ALA A 761 56.67 -45.50 -35.96
CA ALA A 761 55.91 -44.71 -34.98
C ALA A 761 56.21 -43.19 -35.03
N GLN A 762 57.09 -42.73 -35.93
CA GLN A 762 57.46 -41.31 -36.12
C GLN A 762 57.64 -40.99 -37.62
N GLY A 763 56.55 -41.06 -38.41
CA GLY A 763 56.62 -41.01 -39.87
C GLY A 763 56.51 -39.62 -40.53
N ASN A 764 56.79 -39.55 -41.84
CA ASN A 764 56.19 -38.55 -42.75
C ASN A 764 56.24 -38.90 -44.26
N GLN A 765 55.06 -38.94 -44.88
CA GLN A 765 54.61 -38.59 -46.26
C GLN A 765 55.39 -38.92 -47.58
N THR A 766 54.59 -39.39 -48.56
CA THR A 766 54.65 -39.15 -50.05
C THR A 766 55.76 -39.83 -50.88
N PRO A 767 55.59 -40.07 -52.22
CA PRO A 767 54.65 -39.46 -53.18
C PRO A 767 53.71 -40.43 -53.95
N GLU A 768 53.21 -40.01 -55.12
CA GLU A 768 51.89 -40.36 -55.69
C GLU A 768 51.94 -41.18 -57.01
N ALA A 769 50.82 -41.90 -57.30
CA ALA A 769 50.28 -42.22 -58.63
C ALA A 769 51.02 -43.26 -59.54
N PRO A 770 50.37 -43.86 -60.59
CA PRO A 770 49.02 -43.56 -61.11
C PRO A 770 48.04 -44.74 -61.38
N ARG A 771 46.75 -44.48 -61.08
CA ARG A 771 45.52 -44.73 -61.87
C ARG A 771 45.11 -46.11 -62.46
N GLN A 772 43.77 -46.25 -62.50
CA GLN A 772 42.92 -47.02 -63.44
C GLN A 772 42.87 -48.57 -63.26
N GLN A 773 41.71 -49.25 -63.38
CA GLN A 773 40.33 -48.75 -63.64
C GLN A 773 39.24 -49.69 -63.07
N SER A 774 38.00 -49.16 -63.07
CA SER A 774 36.66 -49.79 -63.11
C SER A 774 36.55 -51.33 -63.30
N SER A 775 35.50 -52.02 -62.82
CA SER A 775 34.07 -51.63 -62.88
C SER A 775 33.13 -52.55 -62.08
N LEU A 776 32.00 -51.99 -61.62
CA LEU A 776 30.60 -52.53 -61.62
C LEU A 776 30.28 -53.98 -61.14
N ALA A 777 29.09 -54.30 -60.62
CA ALA A 777 28.05 -53.59 -59.84
C ALA A 777 26.88 -54.56 -59.57
N PHE A 778 26.32 -54.62 -58.36
CA PHE A 778 24.86 -54.65 -58.13
C PHE A 778 24.47 -54.39 -56.65
N GLU A 779 23.22 -53.96 -56.47
CA GLU A 779 22.33 -53.81 -55.29
C GLU A 779 22.77 -54.15 -53.83
N SER A 780 22.12 -53.63 -52.78
CA SER A 780 21.35 -52.37 -52.53
C SER A 780 20.98 -52.27 -51.03
N PHE A 781 20.58 -51.08 -50.54
CA PHE A 781 20.04 -50.79 -49.18
C PHE A 781 20.94 -51.16 -47.96
N TRP A 782 21.28 -50.24 -47.07
CA TRP A 782 20.35 -49.61 -46.11
C TRP A 782 20.79 -48.19 -45.69
N ASN A 783 19.89 -47.45 -45.05
CA ASN A 783 20.08 -46.03 -44.73
C ASN A 783 20.48 -45.80 -43.25
N GLN A 784 21.39 -44.83 -43.03
CA GLN A 784 21.29 -43.67 -42.10
C GLN A 784 20.55 -43.82 -40.74
N ASN A 785 20.94 -43.20 -39.61
CA ASN A 785 21.85 -42.08 -39.23
C ASN A 785 22.09 -42.18 -37.69
N GLN A 786 22.99 -41.48 -36.98
CA GLN A 786 24.17 -40.64 -37.27
C GLN A 786 24.99 -40.50 -35.97
N LEU A 787 26.30 -40.21 -36.07
CA LEU A 787 27.07 -39.51 -35.04
C LEU A 787 27.47 -38.13 -35.60
N ASN A 788 27.71 -37.13 -34.74
CA ASN A 788 29.09 -36.65 -34.50
C ASN A 788 29.19 -35.51 -33.46
N PRO A 789 30.39 -35.29 -32.89
CA PRO A 789 30.65 -34.27 -31.86
C PRO A 789 31.25 -32.97 -32.44
N THR A 790 31.47 -31.98 -31.56
CA THR A 790 32.29 -30.78 -31.86
C THR A 790 33.14 -30.38 -30.65
N SER A 791 34.29 -29.75 -30.88
CA SER A 791 35.28 -29.38 -29.86
C SER A 791 35.50 -27.86 -29.73
N SER A 792 35.61 -27.41 -28.48
CA SER A 792 36.40 -26.27 -27.96
C SER A 792 37.76 -26.02 -28.66
N ILE A 793 38.40 -24.84 -28.66
CA ILE A 793 38.19 -23.41 -28.25
C ILE A 793 39.37 -22.57 -28.86
N PRO A 794 39.53 -21.22 -28.75
CA PRO A 794 38.70 -20.12 -28.19
C PRO A 794 38.56 -18.84 -29.09
N GLU A 795 37.95 -17.81 -28.51
CA GLU A 795 38.00 -16.35 -28.74
C GLU A 795 39.02 -15.71 -29.74
N SER A 796 38.57 -14.70 -30.50
CA SER A 796 39.08 -13.30 -30.37
C SER A 796 38.33 -12.24 -31.20
N SER A 797 38.28 -11.02 -30.62
CA SER A 797 38.24 -9.68 -31.23
C SER A 797 37.16 -9.20 -32.26
N VAL A 798 36.43 -8.16 -31.82
CA VAL A 798 36.22 -6.84 -32.47
C VAL A 798 35.44 -6.72 -33.81
N SER A 799 34.18 -6.29 -33.69
CA SER A 799 33.48 -5.18 -34.38
C SER A 799 34.01 -4.62 -35.73
N SER A 800 33.16 -4.59 -36.77
CA SER A 800 32.39 -3.37 -37.16
C SER A 800 31.84 -3.39 -38.62
N ASN A 801 30.66 -2.78 -38.84
CA ASN A 801 30.21 -2.08 -40.07
C ASN A 801 30.07 -2.87 -41.43
N ILE A 802 29.29 -2.48 -42.47
CA ILE A 802 28.10 -1.60 -42.71
C ILE A 802 27.48 -2.01 -44.09
N SER A 803 26.30 -1.48 -44.47
CA SER A 803 25.58 -1.55 -45.79
C SER A 803 25.02 -2.94 -46.21
N ALA A 804 23.79 -3.12 -46.77
CA ALA A 804 22.87 -2.38 -47.67
C ALA A 804 23.10 -2.67 -49.18
N SER A 805 22.11 -2.72 -50.08
CA SER A 805 20.62 -2.61 -50.04
C SER A 805 19.95 -3.69 -50.98
N ASP A 806 18.74 -3.66 -51.59
CA ASP A 806 17.64 -2.69 -51.78
C ASP A 806 16.30 -3.34 -52.24
N GLY A 807 15.18 -2.58 -52.25
CA GLY A 807 13.84 -2.93 -52.80
C GLY A 807 13.02 -4.01 -52.04
N GLY A 808 11.67 -4.06 -52.03
CA GLY A 808 10.55 -3.27 -52.61
C GLY A 808 9.26 -4.15 -52.64
N ILE A 809 7.99 -3.70 -52.81
CA ILE A 809 7.29 -2.39 -52.89
C ILE A 809 5.77 -2.66 -52.59
N GLU A 810 5.05 -1.68 -52.02
CA GLU A 810 3.56 -1.58 -51.80
C GLU A 810 2.83 -2.66 -50.95
N TYR A 811 1.86 -2.42 -50.03
CA TYR A 811 0.71 -1.49 -49.82
C TYR A 811 -0.66 -1.93 -50.37
N SER A 812 -1.66 -2.13 -49.48
CA SER A 812 -3.01 -1.52 -49.54
C SER A 812 -4.00 -2.03 -48.46
N SER A 813 -5.00 -1.22 -48.13
CA SER A 813 -6.18 -1.58 -47.31
C SER A 813 -7.45 -0.94 -47.90
N PRO A 814 -8.64 -1.56 -47.73
CA PRO A 814 -9.87 -0.77 -47.50
C PRO A 814 -10.96 -1.49 -46.64
N ASN A 815 -12.12 -0.90 -46.30
CA ASN A 815 -12.41 0.41 -45.64
C ASN A 815 -13.92 0.51 -45.24
N LEU A 816 -14.27 1.05 -44.05
CA LEU A 816 -15.59 1.64 -43.64
C LEU A 816 -16.88 0.74 -43.72
N THR A 817 -18.07 1.03 -43.14
CA THR A 817 -18.68 2.23 -42.50
C THR A 817 -19.86 1.88 -41.54
N ARG A 818 -20.24 2.80 -40.61
CA ARG A 818 -21.62 3.35 -40.35
C ARG A 818 -22.26 3.36 -38.92
N ARG A 819 -21.82 4.33 -38.10
CA ARG A 819 -22.61 5.48 -37.53
C ARG A 819 -23.99 5.28 -36.83
N ARG A 820 -24.05 5.60 -35.52
CA ARG A 820 -25.08 6.40 -34.76
C ARG A 820 -24.81 6.27 -33.22
N ASN A 821 -25.23 7.13 -32.27
CA ASN A 821 -25.63 8.55 -32.23
C ASN A 821 -25.86 8.94 -30.74
N THR A 822 -25.32 10.05 -30.20
CA THR A 822 -25.96 10.86 -29.13
C THR A 822 -25.26 12.22 -28.97
N LYS A 823 -26.01 13.23 -28.52
CA LYS A 823 -25.52 14.53 -28.01
C LYS A 823 -25.86 14.63 -26.52
N ILE A 824 -25.16 15.50 -25.79
CA ILE A 824 -25.64 16.12 -24.54
C ILE A 824 -25.55 17.65 -24.72
N GLN A 825 -26.36 18.40 -23.97
CA GLN A 825 -26.55 19.85 -24.08
C GLN A 825 -25.77 20.63 -23.02
N GLU A 826 -25.37 21.85 -23.39
CA GLU A 826 -25.14 22.95 -22.44
C GLU A 826 -26.49 23.56 -22.03
N ALA A 827 -26.54 24.19 -20.85
CA ALA A 827 -27.72 24.88 -20.35
C ALA A 827 -27.33 26.15 -19.57
N GLU A 828 -27.58 27.30 -20.18
CA GLU A 828 -27.75 28.57 -19.48
C GLU A 828 -29.22 28.72 -19.07
N LEU A 829 -29.51 29.35 -17.93
CA LEU A 829 -30.77 30.07 -17.69
C LEU A 829 -30.73 30.90 -16.39
N SER A 830 -31.14 32.16 -16.51
CA SER A 830 -31.67 33.09 -15.48
C SER A 830 -30.85 33.31 -14.20
#